data_AF-A0A923MMM3-F1
#
_entry.id   AF-A0A923MMM3-F1
#
_cell.length_a   1.000
_cell.length_b   1.000
_cell.length_c   1.000
_cell.angle_alpha   90.00
_cell.angle_beta   90.00
_cell.angle_gamma   90.00
#
_symmetry.space_group_name_H-M   'P 1'
#
loop_
_entity.id
_entity.type
_entity.pdbx_description
1 polymer ?
#
loop_
_entity_poly.entity_id
_entity_poly.type
_entity_poly.pdbx_seq_one_letter_code
_entity_poly.pdbx_strand_id
1 'polypeptide(L)'
;MHTATRPSSLLTALFASAALVGCGGGGGGGGIDVGAPAPAPAPAPAPDITKSFRSAGLVWGAPTTAADQSVSVPVMTASGVVTLKTPPVDPAKVTALRATLVPGNLVDWVPGTEANTAKLAEDAARTFNVILAKGSSAAAQFNLAKYGASVTRNEGVPGPMVAAGWVYAKGSGSITVGDGRIVTADMASRAYASPIKRYEETYAVSADVKVFNVDTSDYGKSAASDFASIPVTADYNYATTSRQAAYLLFDNNYQNADKAKVVAIWYFTPKTTSDGKPVWDVPTQSPLLADKGNDPVSGQPFATINATGVTQAPYTRSTEPFEMVKNTMYYVGDNEVASYVLKADMGTADPSDDRVIKVDAGWPNSGYQYWKNMELLGLDPRSVTDSWLTHAHGDHYGTIVEQVRMMDNAGKPLRLWGSKEDIVGITADLQGNQWNIAPTLPASETEIRERTTNYYEFDKWYDYGNVQIKVIWSPGHTTGTTNMLFKVKNPVDGKFYTFGYHGGYGVNGMESPTAANGWRRLAWQHGFSYLQSTIDTDFVSPQHTNQFPIVEVYQALKAYNRDPANVNQQLTMLDALRSRVFDSPVVNGVNITTEFANQLEKRRSVITYAASDTANTRYKSIETSGPFKPGRETGLVNVQAKLLDGGKIIQGFVGAQNKNPRIPLLANGIPNATDGYTNDPGGFFVQVAIDVQDPVYHGFLPNGFTQLSPGLGTTITYQGGPIESTNAARGTFHPPEYLRTVRLNSLADAQAILATIAAGRTVTLSLTRDSQIVVPTDVTQTFR
;
A
#
# COMPACT_ATOMS: atom_id res chain seq x y z
N MET A 1 8.46 -35.40 45.28
CA MET A 1 9.85 -35.82 45.60
C MET A 1 10.73 -35.31 44.46
N HIS A 2 11.71 -34.43 44.55
CA HIS A 2 12.37 -33.57 45.56
C HIS A 2 12.94 -32.40 44.71
N THR A 3 12.43 -31.17 44.78
CA THR A 3 12.95 -29.98 45.50
C THR A 3 14.43 -29.60 45.31
N ALA A 4 14.70 -28.42 44.71
CA ALA A 4 15.53 -27.28 45.22
C ALA A 4 15.83 -26.29 44.06
N THR A 5 15.23 -25.10 43.91
CA THR A 5 15.46 -23.75 44.54
C THR A 5 16.87 -23.11 44.40
N ARG A 6 16.98 -22.15 43.45
CA ARG A 6 17.54 -20.74 43.47
C ARG A 6 18.89 -20.43 44.21
N PRO A 7 19.68 -19.37 43.85
CA PRO A 7 19.21 -18.00 43.53
C PRO A 7 20.08 -17.13 42.56
N SER A 8 19.65 -15.87 42.47
CA SER A 8 20.15 -14.66 41.76
C SER A 8 21.38 -13.96 42.36
N SER A 9 22.17 -13.27 41.51
CA SER A 9 22.96 -12.05 41.80
C SER A 9 23.34 -11.39 40.45
N LEU A 10 23.01 -10.14 40.10
CA LEU A 10 23.45 -8.82 40.58
C LEU A 10 24.98 -8.59 40.60
N LEU A 11 25.37 -7.47 39.96
CA LEU A 11 26.61 -6.68 40.01
C LEU A 11 27.67 -6.79 38.89
N THR A 12 27.67 -5.71 38.09
CA THR A 12 28.76 -4.72 37.90
C THR A 12 29.89 -4.99 36.90
N ALA A 13 29.97 -4.05 35.95
CA ALA A 13 31.05 -3.81 35.02
C ALA A 13 32.36 -3.43 35.72
N LEU A 14 33.49 -3.87 35.17
CA LEU A 14 34.76 -3.14 35.31
C LEU A 14 35.60 -3.31 34.03
N PHE A 15 35.99 -2.18 33.47
CA PHE A 15 37.00 -2.06 32.42
C PHE A 15 38.37 -2.47 32.95
N ALA A 16 39.15 -3.18 32.13
CA ALA A 16 40.60 -3.25 32.28
C ALA A 16 41.27 -3.29 30.91
N SER A 17 41.93 -2.19 30.59
CA SER A 17 42.81 -1.98 29.45
C SER A 17 44.10 -2.76 29.63
N ALA A 18 44.54 -3.50 28.61
CA ALA A 18 45.88 -4.07 28.56
C ALA A 18 46.59 -3.60 27.27
N ALA A 19 47.62 -2.78 27.46
CA ALA A 19 48.59 -2.43 26.44
C ALA A 19 49.53 -3.62 26.19
N LEU A 20 49.84 -3.88 24.92
CA LEU A 20 50.94 -4.76 24.55
C LEU A 20 51.86 -4.04 23.57
N VAL A 21 53.11 -3.94 24.02
CA VAL A 21 54.31 -3.47 23.35
C VAL A 21 54.75 -4.52 22.31
N GLY A 22 55.14 -4.06 21.12
CA GLY A 22 55.83 -4.89 20.13
C GLY A 22 56.92 -4.07 19.42
N CYS A 23 58.18 -4.41 19.69
CA CYS A 23 59.35 -3.87 18.99
C CYS A 23 59.80 -4.82 17.87
N GLY A 24 60.14 -4.26 16.70
CA GLY A 24 61.47 -4.47 16.10
C GLY A 24 61.63 -5.39 14.87
N GLY A 25 61.95 -4.75 13.74
CA GLY A 25 62.86 -5.23 12.67
C GLY A 25 62.20 -5.98 11.49
N GLY A 26 62.47 -5.71 10.21
CA GLY A 26 63.46 -4.86 9.55
C GLY A 26 63.95 -5.54 8.25
N GLY A 27 63.79 -4.87 7.10
CA GLY A 27 64.30 -5.26 5.77
C GLY A 27 63.18 -5.58 4.77
N GLY A 28 63.04 -4.98 3.59
CA GLY A 28 63.87 -4.06 2.82
C GLY A 28 63.85 -4.52 1.35
N GLY A 29 63.21 -3.76 0.46
CA GLY A 29 63.48 -3.82 -0.99
C GLY A 29 62.28 -3.85 -1.95
N GLY A 30 61.96 -2.67 -2.51
CA GLY A 30 61.60 -2.53 -3.94
C GLY A 30 60.11 -2.50 -4.30
N GLY A 31 59.58 -1.32 -4.65
CA GLY A 31 58.39 -1.24 -5.49
C GLY A 31 57.56 0.04 -5.39
N ILE A 32 57.77 0.93 -6.36
CA ILE A 32 56.77 1.79 -7.02
C ILE A 32 56.14 2.92 -6.19
N ASP A 33 56.42 4.14 -6.65
CA ASP A 33 55.88 5.42 -6.21
C ASP A 33 54.36 5.49 -6.50
N VAL A 34 53.55 5.38 -5.46
CA VAL A 34 52.13 5.73 -5.43
C VAL A 34 51.93 6.76 -4.33
N GLY A 35 51.52 7.97 -4.73
CA GLY A 35 51.38 9.13 -3.85
C GLY A 35 50.59 8.81 -2.58
N ALA A 36 51.11 9.32 -1.46
CA ALA A 36 50.50 9.14 -0.14
C ALA A 36 49.02 9.59 -0.13
N PRO A 37 48.11 8.82 0.47
CA PRO A 37 46.76 9.30 0.73
C PRO A 37 46.84 10.50 1.69
N ALA A 38 46.06 11.54 1.40
CA ALA A 38 45.96 12.70 2.27
C ALA A 38 45.64 12.27 3.71
N PRO A 39 46.26 12.89 4.74
CA PRO A 39 45.97 12.55 6.12
C PRO A 39 44.48 12.76 6.38
N ALA A 40 43.85 11.78 7.04
CA ALA A 40 42.47 11.89 7.47
C ALA A 40 42.28 13.21 8.24
N PRO A 41 41.21 13.98 7.96
CA PRO A 41 40.96 15.21 8.69
C PRO A 41 40.89 14.89 10.18
N ALA A 42 41.59 15.68 11.00
CA ALA A 42 41.49 15.58 12.45
C ALA A 42 40.01 15.59 12.86
N PRO A 43 39.59 14.77 13.85
CA PRO A 43 38.21 14.81 14.31
C PRO A 43 37.90 16.24 14.73
N ALA A 44 36.89 16.82 14.09
CA ALA A 44 36.41 18.14 14.48
C ALA A 44 36.14 18.14 15.99
N PRO A 45 36.51 19.20 16.72
CA PRO A 45 36.12 19.32 18.13
C PRO A 45 34.61 19.09 18.21
N ALA A 46 34.19 18.23 19.15
CA ALA A 46 32.78 17.89 19.31
C ALA A 46 31.97 19.20 19.41
N PRO A 47 31.01 19.44 18.51
CA PRO A 47 30.19 20.63 18.62
C PRO A 47 29.42 20.55 19.94
N ASP A 48 29.46 21.64 20.70
CA ASP A 48 28.63 21.83 21.87
C ASP A 48 27.16 21.92 21.37
N ILE A 49 26.44 20.78 21.36
CA ILE A 49 25.07 20.72 20.83
C ILE A 49 24.11 21.21 21.92
N THR A 50 24.04 22.52 22.12
CA THR A 50 22.79 23.14 22.55
C THR A 50 21.75 22.78 21.49
N LYS A 51 20.73 21.98 21.84
CA LYS A 51 19.69 21.44 20.92
C LYS A 51 19.22 22.50 19.91
N SER A 52 19.72 22.49 18.67
CA SER A 52 19.31 23.42 17.60
C SER A 52 18.05 22.92 16.89
N PHE A 53 17.03 22.48 17.63
CA PHE A 53 15.77 22.08 17.01
C PHE A 53 15.12 23.26 16.28
N ARG A 54 14.40 22.97 15.20
CA ARG A 54 13.36 23.90 14.73
C ARG A 54 12.34 24.10 15.84
N SER A 55 11.82 25.32 15.93
CA SER A 55 10.69 25.61 16.79
C SER A 55 9.41 25.15 16.12
N ALA A 56 8.38 24.84 16.91
CA ALA A 56 7.09 24.41 16.43
C ALA A 56 5.94 25.06 17.21
N GLY A 57 4.80 25.21 16.53
CA GLY A 57 3.62 25.85 17.09
C GLY A 57 2.41 25.79 16.17
N LEU A 58 1.23 25.95 16.76
CA LEU A 58 -0.03 25.93 16.02
C LEU A 58 -0.40 27.34 15.56
N VAL A 59 -0.64 27.51 14.26
CA VAL A 59 -1.16 28.75 13.68
C VAL A 59 -2.59 28.95 14.17
N TRP A 60 -2.88 30.08 14.82
CA TRP A 60 -4.23 30.36 15.37
C TRP A 60 -4.89 31.59 14.74
N GLY A 61 -4.25 32.23 13.75
CA GLY A 61 -4.82 33.38 13.07
C GLY A 61 -4.26 33.52 11.67
N ALA A 62 -4.96 34.25 10.82
CA ALA A 62 -4.53 34.47 9.45
C ALA A 62 -3.21 35.27 9.43
N PRO A 63 -2.22 34.87 8.60
CA PRO A 63 -0.99 35.63 8.46
C PRO A 63 -1.27 36.99 7.81
N THR A 64 -0.62 38.04 8.32
CA THR A 64 -0.72 39.41 7.81
C THR A 64 0.59 39.85 7.17
N THR A 65 0.52 40.70 6.16
CA THR A 65 1.70 41.26 5.49
C THR A 65 1.85 42.72 5.90
N ALA A 66 3.02 43.10 6.41
CA ALA A 66 3.33 44.49 6.72
C ALA A 66 3.79 45.26 5.48
N ALA A 67 3.88 46.59 5.58
CA ALA A 67 4.27 47.45 4.45
C ALA A 67 5.70 47.14 3.93
N ASP A 68 6.59 46.67 4.81
CA ASP A 68 7.95 46.22 4.48
C ASP A 68 8.00 44.81 3.85
N GLN A 69 6.85 44.24 3.47
CA GLN A 69 6.70 42.89 2.91
C GLN A 69 7.10 41.75 3.85
N SER A 70 7.31 42.02 5.14
CA SER A 70 7.39 40.95 6.14
C SER A 70 6.03 40.31 6.38
N VAL A 71 6.03 39.03 6.73
CA VAL A 71 4.83 38.28 7.09
C VAL A 71 4.80 38.05 8.60
N SER A 72 3.70 38.45 9.23
CA SER A 72 3.42 38.22 10.65
C SER A 72 2.49 37.03 10.82
N VAL A 73 2.91 36.04 11.59
CA VAL A 73 2.23 34.74 11.77
C VAL A 73 1.90 34.52 13.25
N PRO A 74 0.62 34.60 13.65
CA PRO A 74 0.22 34.33 15.03
C PRO A 74 0.25 32.83 15.33
N VAL A 75 1.05 32.42 16.32
CA VAL A 75 1.26 31.01 16.68
C VAL A 75 1.20 30.78 18.20
N MET A 76 0.72 29.60 18.59
CA MET A 76 0.75 29.09 19.96
C MET A 76 1.88 28.07 20.09
N THR A 77 2.82 28.29 21.00
CA THR A 77 4.09 27.54 21.10
C THR A 77 4.30 26.97 22.50
N ALA A 78 5.32 26.12 22.68
CA ALA A 78 5.76 25.66 23.99
C ALA A 78 6.27 26.79 24.91
N SER A 79 6.53 27.99 24.38
CA SER A 79 6.86 29.19 25.17
C SER A 79 5.66 30.11 25.43
N GLY A 80 4.50 29.86 24.81
CA GLY A 80 3.31 30.72 24.90
C GLY A 80 2.82 31.20 23.54
N VAL A 81 1.90 32.17 23.57
CA VAL A 81 1.35 32.80 22.36
C VAL A 81 2.32 33.88 21.86
N VAL A 82 2.71 33.80 20.59
CA VAL A 82 3.62 34.77 19.96
C VAL A 82 3.14 35.12 18.54
N THR A 83 3.57 36.27 18.05
CA THR A 83 3.44 36.62 16.63
C THR A 83 4.82 36.59 16.02
N LEU A 84 5.07 35.62 15.14
CA LEU A 84 6.34 35.49 14.45
C LEU A 84 6.42 36.46 13.28
N LYS A 85 7.55 37.16 13.12
CA LYS A 85 7.81 38.01 11.95
C LYS A 85 8.88 37.37 11.06
N THR A 86 8.64 37.29 9.75
CA THR A 86 9.69 36.97 8.78
C THR A 86 10.52 38.21 8.44
N PRO A 87 11.75 38.08 7.94
CA PRO A 87 12.39 39.13 7.16
C PRO A 87 11.48 39.58 5.98
N PRO A 88 11.69 40.79 5.41
CA PRO A 88 11.07 41.19 4.16
C PRO A 88 11.18 40.10 3.11
N VAL A 89 10.04 39.71 2.53
CA VAL A 89 9.96 38.69 1.49
C VAL A 89 9.65 39.37 0.17
N ASP A 90 10.19 38.86 -0.94
CA ASP A 90 9.79 39.31 -2.27
C ASP A 90 8.24 39.27 -2.41
N PRO A 91 7.58 40.36 -2.86
CA PRO A 91 6.13 40.38 -3.03
C PRO A 91 5.56 39.18 -3.78
N ALA A 92 6.27 38.65 -4.79
CA ALA A 92 5.84 37.49 -5.56
C ALA A 92 5.83 36.20 -4.72
N LYS A 93 6.64 36.13 -3.66
CA LYS A 93 6.78 34.97 -2.77
C LYS A 93 5.91 35.05 -1.51
N VAL A 94 5.42 36.24 -1.14
CA VAL A 94 4.49 36.43 0.01
C VAL A 94 3.26 35.54 -0.12
N THR A 95 2.67 35.45 -1.31
CA THR A 95 1.47 34.62 -1.56
C THR A 95 1.74 33.14 -1.29
N ALA A 96 2.86 32.60 -1.80
CA ALA A 96 3.22 31.19 -1.60
C ALA A 96 3.48 30.87 -0.12
N LEU A 97 4.17 31.76 0.59
CA LEU A 97 4.40 31.65 2.03
C LEU A 97 3.09 31.64 2.83
N ARG A 98 2.13 32.51 2.48
CA ARG A 98 0.84 32.58 3.19
C ARG A 98 -0.08 31.41 2.90
N ALA A 99 0.02 30.80 1.73
CA ALA A 99 -0.84 29.69 1.32
C ALA A 99 -0.70 28.45 2.23
N THR A 100 0.44 28.25 2.88
CA THR A 100 0.68 27.10 3.78
C THR A 100 0.30 27.38 5.24
N LEU A 101 0.09 28.66 5.60
CA LEU A 101 -0.13 29.14 6.96
C LEU A 101 -1.62 29.28 7.29
N VAL A 102 -2.32 28.14 7.28
CA VAL A 102 -3.76 28.07 7.59
C VAL A 102 -3.95 27.92 9.11
N PRO A 103 -4.88 28.66 9.75
CA PRO A 103 -5.26 28.42 11.14
C PRO A 103 -5.62 26.95 11.40
N GLY A 104 -5.07 26.38 12.47
CA GLY A 104 -5.16 24.96 12.81
C GLY A 104 -4.00 24.12 12.31
N ASN A 105 -3.13 24.64 11.44
CA ASN A 105 -1.92 23.92 11.05
C ASN A 105 -0.89 23.98 12.19
N LEU A 106 -0.34 22.82 12.53
CA LEU A 106 0.89 22.73 13.33
C LEU A 106 2.05 22.90 12.36
N VAL A 107 2.88 23.92 12.58
CA VAL A 107 4.01 24.25 11.72
C VAL A 107 5.32 24.27 12.48
N ASP A 108 6.43 24.08 11.76
CA ASP A 108 7.78 24.35 12.26
C ASP A 108 8.52 25.42 11.48
N TRP A 109 9.51 26.04 12.13
CA TRP A 109 10.40 27.03 11.53
C TRP A 109 11.78 27.01 12.20
N VAL A 110 12.77 27.54 11.48
CA VAL A 110 14.07 27.86 12.09
C VAL A 110 13.96 29.24 12.76
N PRO A 111 14.23 29.37 14.08
CA PRO A 111 14.23 30.67 14.74
C PRO A 111 15.19 31.67 14.09
N GLY A 112 14.80 32.94 14.03
CA GLY A 112 15.70 34.04 13.61
C GLY A 112 16.63 34.49 14.73
N THR A 113 17.47 35.48 14.44
CA THR A 113 18.44 36.04 15.40
C THR A 113 17.79 36.90 16.48
N GLU A 114 16.56 37.37 16.24
CA GLU A 114 15.77 38.16 17.19
C GLU A 114 14.61 37.33 17.74
N ALA A 115 14.16 37.66 18.96
CA ALA A 115 13.00 37.00 19.56
C ALA A 115 11.76 37.14 18.67
N ASN A 116 10.96 36.08 18.58
CA ASN A 116 9.74 36.04 17.76
C ASN A 116 9.97 36.32 16.26
N THR A 117 11.12 35.94 15.73
CA THR A 117 11.38 35.98 14.28
C THR A 117 11.64 34.58 13.72
N ALA A 118 11.36 34.39 12.42
CA ALA A 118 11.67 33.17 11.69
C ALA A 118 12.73 33.44 10.63
N LYS A 119 13.74 32.57 10.52
CA LYS A 119 14.73 32.62 9.44
C LYS A 119 14.06 32.26 8.12
N LEU A 120 14.22 33.12 7.11
CA LEU A 120 13.71 32.86 5.77
C LEU A 120 14.47 31.68 5.14
N ALA A 121 13.73 30.69 4.63
CA ALA A 121 14.32 29.62 3.84
C ALA A 121 14.62 30.09 2.41
N GLU A 122 15.56 29.43 1.72
CA GLU A 122 15.92 29.74 0.33
C GLU A 122 14.68 29.67 -0.59
N ASP A 123 13.92 28.59 -0.45
CA ASP A 123 12.54 28.52 -0.88
C ASP A 123 11.65 29.09 0.22
N ALA A 124 11.08 30.28 -0.02
CA ALA A 124 10.23 30.97 0.94
C ALA A 124 9.04 30.11 1.38
N ALA A 125 8.50 29.24 0.51
CA ALA A 125 7.39 28.34 0.87
C ALA A 125 7.75 27.31 1.95
N ARG A 126 9.05 27.03 2.15
CA ARG A 126 9.60 26.11 3.17
C ARG A 126 10.07 26.81 4.45
N THR A 127 9.79 28.11 4.58
CA THR A 127 10.06 28.87 5.81
C THR A 127 9.28 28.29 6.98
N PHE A 128 8.01 27.96 6.74
CA PHE A 128 7.15 27.23 7.66
C PHE A 128 6.73 25.91 7.01
N ASN A 129 7.13 24.79 7.60
CA ASN A 129 6.66 23.49 7.14
C ASN A 129 5.41 23.08 7.91
N VAL A 130 4.39 22.59 7.20
CA VAL A 130 3.21 22.01 7.84
C VAL A 130 3.53 20.59 8.29
N ILE A 131 3.44 20.35 9.60
CA ILE A 131 3.60 19.03 10.21
C ILE A 131 2.26 18.30 10.22
N LEU A 132 1.21 18.95 10.75
CA LEU A 132 -0.17 18.44 10.79
C LEU A 132 -1.13 19.57 10.38
N ALA A 133 -2.23 19.21 9.73
CA ALA A 133 -3.18 20.17 9.15
C ALA A 133 -4.61 19.97 9.66
N LYS A 134 -5.05 20.78 10.65
CA LYS A 134 -6.41 20.71 11.19
C LYS A 134 -7.42 21.49 10.35
N GLY A 135 -7.08 22.74 9.99
CA GLY A 135 -8.01 23.68 9.36
C GLY A 135 -9.36 23.75 10.10
N SER A 136 -10.47 23.79 9.36
CA SER A 136 -11.83 23.69 9.91
C SER A 136 -12.38 22.25 9.96
N SER A 137 -11.55 21.24 9.69
CA SER A 137 -12.01 19.84 9.57
C SER A 137 -12.65 19.35 10.86
N ALA A 138 -13.79 18.67 10.78
CA ALA A 138 -14.39 18.00 11.94
C ALA A 138 -13.72 16.66 12.29
N ALA A 139 -12.93 16.10 11.37
CA ALA A 139 -12.21 14.85 11.57
C ALA A 139 -10.99 15.05 12.49
N ALA A 140 -10.69 14.03 13.28
CA ALA A 140 -9.43 13.97 14.02
C ALA A 140 -8.28 13.56 13.10
N GLN A 141 -7.09 14.08 13.40
CA GLN A 141 -5.84 13.57 12.82
C GLN A 141 -5.14 12.68 13.84
N PHE A 142 -4.47 11.65 13.34
CA PHE A 142 -3.77 10.67 14.16
C PHE A 142 -2.30 10.64 13.79
N ASN A 143 -1.44 10.60 14.80
CA ASN A 143 0.01 10.49 14.63
C ASN A 143 0.60 9.83 15.88
N LEU A 144 1.56 8.93 15.69
CA LEU A 144 2.31 8.32 16.81
C LEU A 144 3.44 9.24 17.23
N ALA A 145 3.91 9.14 18.48
CA ALA A 145 5.04 9.97 18.91
C ALA A 145 6.33 9.65 18.14
N LYS A 146 6.68 8.36 18.04
CA LYS A 146 8.01 7.92 17.57
C LYS A 146 8.15 7.88 16.04
N TYR A 147 7.05 7.81 15.30
CA TYR A 147 7.03 7.63 13.85
C TYR A 147 5.98 8.52 13.19
N GLY A 148 6.11 8.73 11.88
CA GLY A 148 5.22 9.58 11.09
C GLY A 148 5.65 11.04 11.10
N ALA A 149 4.68 11.95 11.19
CA ALA A 149 4.94 13.39 11.17
C ALA A 149 5.71 13.84 12.41
N SER A 150 6.72 14.68 12.23
CA SER A 150 7.52 15.25 13.32
C SER A 150 8.02 16.64 12.92
N VAL A 151 8.57 17.38 13.88
CA VAL A 151 9.31 18.60 13.58
C VAL A 151 10.47 18.27 12.65
N THR A 152 10.66 19.10 11.64
CA THR A 152 11.65 18.91 10.58
C THR A 152 13.08 18.99 11.14
N ARG A 153 13.97 18.15 10.62
CA ARG A 153 15.41 18.13 10.95
C ARG A 153 16.06 19.50 10.74
N ASN A 154 16.99 19.86 11.62
CA ASN A 154 17.79 21.07 11.51
C ASN A 154 19.25 20.77 11.80
N GLU A 155 20.16 21.28 10.97
CA GLU A 155 21.63 21.15 11.17
C GLU A 155 22.08 19.72 11.53
N GLY A 156 21.46 18.73 10.88
CA GLY A 156 21.77 17.32 11.11
C GLY A 156 21.02 16.65 12.26
N VAL A 157 20.33 17.40 13.12
CA VAL A 157 19.62 16.91 14.31
C VAL A 157 18.13 16.65 14.00
N PRO A 158 17.60 15.42 14.22
CA PRO A 158 16.18 15.15 14.07
C PRO A 158 15.34 16.04 14.99
N GLY A 159 14.25 16.57 14.48
CA GLY A 159 13.38 17.46 15.24
C GLY A 159 12.52 16.72 16.28
N PRO A 160 11.93 17.46 17.24
CA PRO A 160 11.04 16.90 18.23
C PRO A 160 9.87 16.09 17.67
N MET A 161 9.47 15.08 18.44
CA MET A 161 8.31 14.24 18.16
C MET A 161 7.01 15.02 18.26
N VAL A 162 5.98 14.53 17.55
CA VAL A 162 4.61 15.02 17.61
C VAL A 162 3.68 13.82 17.76
N ALA A 163 2.61 13.94 18.52
CA ALA A 163 1.54 12.92 18.55
C ALA A 163 0.17 13.59 18.39
N ALA A 164 -0.79 12.85 17.85
CA ALA A 164 -2.15 13.34 17.64
C ALA A 164 -3.16 12.19 17.77
N GLY A 165 -4.33 12.49 18.34
CA GLY A 165 -5.42 11.54 18.46
C GLY A 165 -6.48 11.99 19.46
N TRP A 166 -7.39 11.06 19.81
CA TRP A 166 -8.40 11.29 20.83
C TRP A 166 -7.85 11.12 22.23
N VAL A 167 -8.28 11.97 23.16
CA VAL A 167 -7.83 11.96 24.56
C VAL A 167 -8.68 11.01 25.39
N TYR A 168 -8.08 9.88 25.80
CA TYR A 168 -8.76 8.81 26.55
C TYR A 168 -8.52 8.84 28.05
N ALA A 169 -7.39 9.38 28.49
CA ALA A 169 -7.08 9.51 29.91
C ALA A 169 -6.06 10.62 30.18
N LYS A 170 -6.08 11.16 31.41
CA LYS A 170 -5.05 12.04 31.96
C LYS A 170 -4.81 11.72 33.43
N GLY A 171 -3.54 11.76 33.86
CA GLY A 171 -3.08 11.54 35.24
C GLY A 171 -2.29 12.74 35.78
N SER A 172 -1.66 12.63 36.94
CA SER A 172 -0.90 13.73 37.59
C SER A 172 0.35 14.20 36.82
N GLY A 173 0.72 13.52 35.74
CA GLY A 173 1.84 13.90 34.86
C GLY A 173 1.85 13.08 33.58
N SER A 174 0.68 12.65 33.11
CA SER A 174 0.56 11.79 31.93
C SER A 174 -0.72 12.06 31.15
N ILE A 175 -0.66 11.88 29.83
CA ILE A 175 -1.80 11.96 28.93
C ILE A 175 -1.83 10.73 28.01
N THR A 176 -3.02 10.21 27.73
CA THR A 176 -3.21 9.06 26.84
C THR A 176 -4.00 9.49 25.62
N VAL A 177 -3.43 9.26 24.43
CA VAL A 177 -4.07 9.56 23.15
C VAL A 177 -4.01 8.38 22.20
N GLY A 178 -5.01 8.26 21.32
CA GLY A 178 -5.08 7.20 20.34
C GLY A 178 -6.31 7.27 19.45
N ASP A 179 -6.51 6.23 18.65
CA ASP A 179 -7.68 6.05 17.77
C ASP A 179 -8.86 5.33 18.43
N GLY A 180 -8.69 4.89 19.68
CA GLY A 180 -9.73 4.17 20.41
C GLY A 180 -9.94 2.72 20.01
N ARG A 181 -9.09 2.15 19.16
CA ARG A 181 -9.22 0.76 18.71
C ARG A 181 -8.99 -0.19 19.89
N ILE A 182 -10.09 -0.80 20.34
CA ILE A 182 -10.08 -1.81 21.39
C ILE A 182 -10.56 -3.17 20.86
N VAL A 183 -9.79 -4.23 21.12
CA VAL A 183 -10.14 -5.60 20.74
C VAL A 183 -10.35 -6.44 22.00
N THR A 184 -11.54 -7.00 22.17
CA THR A 184 -11.93 -7.74 23.37
C THR A 184 -12.05 -9.25 23.15
N ALA A 185 -12.21 -9.71 21.91
CA ALA A 185 -12.31 -11.13 21.55
C ALA A 185 -11.74 -11.41 20.13
N ASP A 186 -11.53 -12.69 19.77
CA ASP A 186 -11.24 -13.08 18.38
C ASP A 186 -12.51 -13.27 17.55
N MET A 187 -12.30 -13.67 16.29
CA MET A 187 -13.36 -13.99 15.35
C MET A 187 -14.13 -15.27 15.70
N ALA A 188 -13.68 -16.06 16.67
CA ALA A 188 -14.47 -17.14 17.28
C ALA A 188 -15.18 -16.69 18.57
N SER A 189 -15.24 -15.39 18.84
CA SER A 189 -15.91 -14.78 20.00
C SER A 189 -15.32 -15.16 21.37
N ARG A 190 -14.07 -15.66 21.43
CA ARG A 190 -13.40 -15.95 22.69
C ARG A 190 -12.71 -14.71 23.23
N ALA A 191 -13.00 -14.34 24.47
CA ALA A 191 -12.41 -13.16 25.10
C ALA A 191 -10.88 -13.24 25.18
N TYR A 192 -10.21 -12.10 25.01
CA TYR A 192 -8.82 -11.95 25.41
C TYR A 192 -8.73 -11.78 26.93
N ALA A 193 -7.60 -12.20 27.52
CA ALA A 193 -7.37 -12.03 28.96
C ALA A 193 -7.42 -10.57 29.41
N SER A 194 -7.10 -9.63 28.51
CA SER A 194 -7.29 -8.21 28.69
C SER A 194 -7.62 -7.56 27.34
N PRO A 195 -8.45 -6.50 27.31
CA PRO A 195 -8.70 -5.76 26.09
C PRO A 195 -7.39 -5.22 25.49
N ILE A 196 -7.22 -5.41 24.19
CA ILE A 196 -6.05 -4.95 23.44
C ILE A 196 -6.34 -3.55 22.91
N LYS A 197 -5.61 -2.55 23.39
CA LYS A 197 -5.66 -1.18 22.87
C LYS A 197 -4.51 -0.98 21.88
N ARG A 198 -4.81 -1.00 20.58
CA ARG A 198 -3.77 -1.22 19.56
C ARG A 198 -3.01 0.06 19.17
N TYR A 199 -3.73 1.15 18.95
CA TYR A 199 -3.15 2.43 18.52
C TYR A 199 -3.41 3.52 19.56
N GLU A 200 -3.08 3.22 20.82
CA GLU A 200 -3.15 4.12 21.96
C GLU A 200 -1.81 4.16 22.68
N GLU A 201 -1.34 5.36 23.02
CA GLU A 201 -0.08 5.59 23.72
C GLU A 201 -0.28 6.56 24.90
N THR A 202 0.41 6.27 26.01
CA THR A 202 0.44 7.13 27.20
C THR A 202 1.80 7.80 27.30
N TYR A 203 1.80 9.13 27.40
CA TYR A 203 3.02 9.94 27.42
C TYR A 203 3.18 10.67 28.74
N ALA A 204 4.44 10.86 29.16
CA ALA A 204 4.80 11.74 30.26
C ALA A 204 4.62 13.21 29.86
N VAL A 205 4.11 14.02 30.78
CA VAL A 205 3.84 15.44 30.57
C VAL A 205 4.80 16.27 31.43
N SER A 206 5.38 17.31 30.84
CA SER A 206 6.23 18.26 31.58
C SER A 206 5.43 19.02 32.63
N ALA A 207 6.04 19.35 33.77
CA ALA A 207 5.41 20.18 34.80
C ALA A 207 5.05 21.58 34.26
N ASP A 208 5.82 22.08 33.29
CA ASP A 208 5.65 23.41 32.69
C ASP A 208 4.92 23.37 31.33
N VAL A 209 4.20 22.28 31.02
CA VAL A 209 3.48 22.11 29.75
C VAL A 209 2.58 23.31 29.45
N LYS A 210 2.65 23.82 28.22
CA LYS A 210 1.71 24.84 27.74
C LYS A 210 0.49 24.17 27.14
N VAL A 211 -0.69 24.55 27.61
CA VAL A 211 -1.95 23.98 27.14
C VAL A 211 -2.77 25.08 26.51
N PHE A 212 -3.39 24.78 25.37
CA PHE A 212 -4.23 25.72 24.64
C PHE A 212 -5.55 25.06 24.29
N ASN A 213 -6.64 25.81 24.51
CA ASN A 213 -7.93 25.50 23.89
C ASN A 213 -7.96 26.17 22.51
N VAL A 214 -8.08 25.37 21.47
CA VAL A 214 -8.16 25.83 20.08
C VAL A 214 -9.60 25.75 19.62
N ASP A 215 -10.25 26.89 19.45
CA ASP A 215 -11.61 26.97 18.92
C ASP A 215 -11.55 26.91 17.38
N THR A 216 -11.86 25.75 16.81
CA THR A 216 -11.84 25.53 15.36
C THR A 216 -13.06 26.10 14.65
N SER A 217 -14.08 26.56 15.39
CA SER A 217 -15.22 27.30 14.83
C SER A 217 -14.90 28.79 14.67
N ASP A 218 -14.04 29.32 15.54
CA ASP A 218 -13.52 30.68 15.48
C ASP A 218 -12.16 30.73 16.18
N TYR A 219 -11.10 30.64 15.38
CA TYR A 219 -9.73 30.58 15.91
C TYR A 219 -9.36 31.81 16.74
N GLY A 220 -10.00 32.96 16.54
CA GLY A 220 -9.80 34.17 17.35
C GLY A 220 -10.23 34.02 18.82
N LYS A 221 -11.03 33.00 19.14
CA LYS A 221 -11.45 32.64 20.51
C LYS A 221 -10.53 31.61 21.17
N SER A 222 -9.49 31.16 20.47
CA SER A 222 -8.50 30.24 21.04
C SER A 222 -7.73 30.94 22.17
N ALA A 223 -7.42 30.21 23.24
CA ALA A 223 -6.82 30.79 24.44
C ALA A 223 -5.88 29.81 25.15
N ALA A 224 -4.99 30.35 25.98
CA ALA A 224 -4.26 29.55 26.96
C ALA A 224 -5.26 28.85 27.90
N SER A 225 -4.94 27.62 28.26
CA SER A 225 -5.71 26.75 29.13
C SER A 225 -4.74 26.06 30.09
N ASP A 226 -5.25 25.12 30.88
CA ASP A 226 -4.47 24.31 31.80
C ASP A 226 -4.69 22.82 31.56
N PHE A 227 -3.76 22.01 32.07
CA PHE A 227 -3.80 20.56 31.89
C PHE A 227 -5.02 19.90 32.56
N ALA A 228 -5.54 20.49 33.63
CA ALA A 228 -6.73 19.98 34.32
C ALA A 228 -8.00 20.19 33.48
N SER A 229 -8.04 21.26 32.68
CA SER A 229 -9.17 21.68 31.84
C SER A 229 -9.32 20.87 30.55
N ILE A 230 -8.32 20.06 30.15
CA ILE A 230 -8.41 19.21 28.95
C ILE A 230 -9.54 18.19 29.14
N PRO A 231 -10.58 18.18 28.27
CA PRO A 231 -11.62 17.18 28.35
C PRO A 231 -11.10 15.77 28.03
N VAL A 232 -11.74 14.75 28.57
CA VAL A 232 -11.42 13.35 28.30
C VAL A 232 -12.66 12.67 27.71
N THR A 233 -12.48 11.89 26.64
CA THR A 233 -13.50 10.97 26.14
C THR A 233 -13.10 9.55 26.51
N ALA A 234 -13.39 9.15 27.75
CA ALA A 234 -12.96 7.85 28.30
C ALA A 234 -13.76 6.65 27.73
N ASP A 235 -14.89 6.91 27.07
CA ASP A 235 -15.71 5.85 26.47
C ASP A 235 -15.17 5.44 25.09
N TYR A 236 -14.83 4.16 25.00
CA TYR A 236 -14.32 3.51 23.80
C TYR A 236 -15.44 3.02 22.87
N ASN A 237 -16.70 3.04 23.30
CA ASN A 237 -17.82 2.65 22.45
C ASN A 237 -17.82 3.51 21.18
N TYR A 238 -17.82 2.88 20.00
CA TYR A 238 -17.82 3.58 18.72
C TYR A 238 -19.02 4.53 18.55
N ALA A 239 -20.13 4.24 19.23
CA ALA A 239 -21.33 5.08 19.26
C ALA A 239 -21.10 6.46 19.92
N THR A 240 -20.06 6.59 20.75
CA THR A 240 -19.63 7.87 21.30
C THR A 240 -18.91 8.65 20.21
N THR A 241 -19.69 9.46 19.49
CA THR A 241 -19.24 10.20 18.30
C THR A 241 -18.49 11.47 18.64
N SER A 242 -18.83 12.15 19.74
CA SER A 242 -18.16 13.39 20.15
C SER A 242 -16.89 13.09 20.96
N ARG A 243 -15.72 13.24 20.33
CA ARG A 243 -14.43 12.84 20.89
C ARG A 243 -13.47 14.02 21.01
N GLN A 244 -12.89 14.19 22.20
CA GLN A 244 -11.87 15.21 22.42
C GLN A 244 -10.59 14.84 21.67
N ALA A 245 -10.15 15.68 20.74
CA ALA A 245 -8.88 15.51 20.03
C ALA A 245 -7.83 16.50 20.53
N ALA A 246 -6.55 16.12 20.43
CA ALA A 246 -5.44 17.00 20.73
C ALA A 246 -4.19 16.70 19.87
N TYR A 247 -3.37 17.74 19.68
CA TYR A 247 -1.97 17.61 19.23
C TYR A 247 -1.03 17.79 20.41
N LEU A 248 0.03 16.99 20.43
CA LEU A 248 1.05 16.95 21.48
C LEU A 248 2.43 17.21 20.84
N LEU A 249 3.19 18.14 21.41
CA LEU A 249 4.59 18.39 21.04
C LEU A 249 5.50 17.93 22.18
N PHE A 250 6.60 17.26 21.84
CA PHE A 250 7.57 16.76 22.79
C PHE A 250 8.81 17.67 22.90
N ASP A 251 9.59 17.54 23.97
CA ASP A 251 10.86 18.24 24.20
C ASP A 251 12.08 17.58 23.53
N ASN A 252 11.86 16.45 22.85
CA ASN A 252 12.91 15.62 22.28
C ASN A 252 12.43 14.84 21.05
N ASN A 253 13.39 14.31 20.32
CA ASN A 253 13.19 13.53 19.11
C ASN A 253 13.09 12.03 19.39
N TYR A 254 12.85 11.26 18.32
CA TYR A 254 12.63 9.80 18.38
C TYR A 254 13.79 9.01 19.00
N GLN A 255 15.01 9.53 19.00
CA GLN A 255 16.17 8.84 19.57
C GLN A 255 16.13 8.79 21.11
N ASN A 256 15.33 9.67 21.72
CA ASN A 256 15.14 9.74 23.17
C ASN A 256 13.66 9.58 23.56
N ALA A 257 12.88 8.86 22.75
CA ALA A 257 11.43 8.80 22.90
C ALA A 257 10.98 8.39 24.32
N ASP A 258 11.64 7.40 24.92
CA ASP A 258 11.29 6.87 26.26
C ASP A 258 11.48 7.89 27.39
N LYS A 259 12.26 8.95 27.16
CA LYS A 259 12.53 10.02 28.13
C LYS A 259 11.86 11.33 27.78
N ALA A 260 11.27 11.42 26.58
CA ALA A 260 10.67 12.64 26.08
C ALA A 260 9.42 12.99 26.88
N LYS A 261 9.18 14.28 27.07
CA LYS A 261 8.00 14.80 27.76
C LYS A 261 7.22 15.71 26.82
N VAL A 262 5.90 15.67 26.95
CA VAL A 262 5.00 16.60 26.27
C VAL A 262 5.19 18.00 26.88
N VAL A 263 5.47 19.00 26.05
CA VAL A 263 5.72 20.40 26.42
C VAL A 263 4.69 21.38 25.88
N ALA A 264 3.94 21.00 24.85
CA ALA A 264 2.77 21.76 24.43
C ALA A 264 1.62 20.82 24.04
N ILE A 265 0.40 21.25 24.35
CA ILE A 265 -0.85 20.55 24.04
C ILE A 265 -1.84 21.55 23.44
N TRP A 266 -2.38 21.21 22.27
CA TRP A 266 -3.48 21.94 21.65
C TRP A 266 -4.68 21.00 21.58
N TYR A 267 -5.69 21.23 22.42
CA TYR A 267 -6.94 20.48 22.34
C TYR A 267 -8.00 21.29 21.61
N PHE A 268 -8.81 20.62 20.78
CA PHE A 268 -9.71 21.29 19.85
C PHE A 268 -11.15 21.36 20.38
N THR A 269 -11.78 22.51 20.23
CA THR A 269 -13.21 22.73 20.45
C THR A 269 -13.86 23.32 19.20
N PRO A 270 -15.10 22.93 18.82
CA PRO A 270 -15.83 21.78 19.35
C PRO A 270 -15.07 20.46 19.16
N LYS A 271 -15.46 19.44 19.93
CA LYS A 271 -14.89 18.10 19.83
C LYS A 271 -15.01 17.56 18.40
N THR A 272 -14.04 16.75 17.99
CA THR A 272 -14.11 16.03 16.70
C THR A 272 -15.24 15.00 16.72
N THR A 273 -15.77 14.70 15.55
CA THR A 273 -16.88 13.75 15.40
C THR A 273 -16.39 12.48 14.72
N SER A 274 -16.50 11.34 15.39
CA SER A 274 -16.33 10.02 14.77
C SER A 274 -17.58 9.62 13.99
N ASP A 275 -17.46 8.66 13.08
CA ASP A 275 -18.54 8.26 12.18
C ASP A 275 -19.64 7.41 12.84
N GLY A 276 -19.44 7.01 14.10
CA GLY A 276 -20.39 6.23 14.87
C GLY A 276 -20.52 4.78 14.39
N LYS A 277 -19.54 4.24 13.66
CA LYS A 277 -19.61 2.88 13.11
C LYS A 277 -18.64 1.91 13.80
N PRO A 278 -18.99 0.61 13.88
CA PRO A 278 -18.13 -0.40 14.46
C PRO A 278 -16.87 -0.60 13.59
N VAL A 279 -15.75 -0.90 14.27
CA VAL A 279 -14.44 -1.19 13.65
C VAL A 279 -14.07 -2.65 13.91
N TRP A 280 -13.58 -3.33 12.88
CA TRP A 280 -13.29 -4.77 12.91
C TRP A 280 -11.85 -5.06 12.47
N ASP A 281 -11.29 -6.18 12.95
CA ASP A 281 -10.00 -6.69 12.45
C ASP A 281 -10.12 -7.38 11.08
N VAL A 282 -11.34 -7.56 10.59
CA VAL A 282 -11.64 -8.04 9.23
C VAL A 282 -12.25 -6.90 8.40
N PRO A 283 -12.22 -6.97 7.06
CA PRO A 283 -12.90 -6.01 6.21
C PRO A 283 -14.37 -5.82 6.61
N THR A 284 -14.88 -4.61 6.38
CA THR A 284 -16.30 -4.32 6.56
C THR A 284 -17.13 -5.25 5.66
N GLN A 285 -18.30 -5.67 6.13
CA GLN A 285 -19.15 -6.63 5.40
C GLN A 285 -18.51 -8.00 5.15
N SER A 286 -17.46 -8.36 5.90
CA SER A 286 -16.87 -9.69 5.83
C SER A 286 -17.88 -10.77 6.26
N PRO A 287 -17.92 -11.94 5.58
CA PRO A 287 -18.75 -13.08 5.99
C PRO A 287 -18.43 -13.58 7.41
N LEU A 288 -17.22 -13.33 7.92
CA LEU A 288 -16.83 -13.69 9.29
C LEU A 288 -17.56 -12.86 10.37
N LEU A 289 -18.33 -11.85 9.96
CA LEU A 289 -19.17 -11.05 10.86
C LEU A 289 -20.62 -11.56 10.93
N ALA A 290 -21.00 -12.56 10.12
CA ALA A 290 -22.39 -13.00 9.99
C ALA A 290 -22.98 -13.59 11.28
N ASP A 291 -22.14 -14.20 12.12
CA ASP A 291 -22.52 -14.78 13.40
C ASP A 291 -22.44 -13.78 14.58
N LYS A 292 -22.02 -12.53 14.32
CA LYS A 292 -21.83 -11.51 15.36
C LYS A 292 -23.11 -10.78 15.76
N GLY A 293 -24.23 -11.12 15.13
CA GLY A 293 -25.53 -10.52 15.41
C GLY A 293 -25.67 -9.11 14.85
N ASN A 294 -26.44 -8.28 15.55
CA ASN A 294 -26.80 -6.94 15.11
C ASN A 294 -26.08 -5.88 15.94
N ASP A 295 -25.69 -4.79 15.27
CA ASP A 295 -25.23 -3.57 15.91
C ASP A 295 -26.34 -3.03 16.83
N PRO A 296 -26.10 -2.86 18.13
CA PRO A 296 -27.10 -2.36 19.07
C PRO A 296 -27.51 -0.91 18.81
N VAL A 297 -26.74 -0.15 18.03
CA VAL A 297 -27.02 1.26 17.71
C VAL A 297 -27.93 1.38 16.48
N SER A 298 -27.54 0.80 15.35
CA SER A 298 -28.31 0.88 14.11
C SER A 298 -29.36 -0.24 13.94
N GLY A 299 -29.27 -1.32 14.71
CA GLY A 299 -30.09 -2.53 14.56
C GLY A 299 -29.71 -3.40 13.35
N GLN A 300 -28.73 -2.98 12.54
CA GLN A 300 -28.29 -3.69 11.34
C GLN A 300 -27.40 -4.89 11.70
N PRO A 301 -27.47 -6.01 10.95
CA PRO A 301 -26.47 -7.06 11.07
C PRO A 301 -25.05 -6.53 10.83
N PHE A 302 -24.06 -6.93 11.63
CA PHE A 302 -22.70 -6.42 11.47
C PHE A 302 -22.11 -6.69 10.08
N ALA A 303 -22.42 -7.84 9.49
CA ALA A 303 -22.00 -8.20 8.15
C ALA A 303 -22.60 -7.34 7.02
N THR A 304 -23.57 -6.46 7.30
CA THR A 304 -24.15 -5.54 6.29
C THR A 304 -23.67 -4.10 6.47
N ILE A 305 -23.04 -3.77 7.59
CA ILE A 305 -22.57 -2.41 7.87
C ILE A 305 -21.33 -2.13 7.02
N ASN A 306 -21.41 -1.06 6.21
CA ASN A 306 -20.26 -0.50 5.52
C ASN A 306 -19.67 0.66 6.33
N ALA A 307 -18.51 0.44 6.94
CA ALA A 307 -17.82 1.47 7.70
C ALA A 307 -17.37 2.63 6.80
N THR A 308 -17.21 3.83 7.37
CA THR A 308 -16.89 5.04 6.60
C THR A 308 -15.53 4.91 5.96
N GLY A 309 -15.41 5.44 4.73
CA GLY A 309 -14.15 5.41 4.00
C GLY A 309 -13.02 6.12 4.75
N VAL A 310 -11.82 5.57 4.63
CA VAL A 310 -10.58 6.02 5.29
C VAL A 310 -10.21 7.47 5.05
N THR A 311 -10.60 8.06 3.92
CA THR A 311 -10.38 9.49 3.65
C THR A 311 -11.03 10.38 4.72
N GLN A 312 -12.16 9.94 5.28
CA GLN A 312 -12.91 10.67 6.30
C GLN A 312 -12.70 10.11 7.72
N ALA A 313 -12.38 8.82 7.83
CA ALA A 313 -12.24 8.12 9.09
C ALA A 313 -11.12 7.07 9.01
N PRO A 314 -9.82 7.46 9.05
CA PRO A 314 -8.71 6.55 8.78
C PRO A 314 -8.59 5.37 9.77
N TYR A 315 -9.16 5.50 10.97
CA TYR A 315 -9.20 4.43 11.99
C TYR A 315 -10.22 3.31 11.72
N THR A 316 -11.15 3.49 10.79
CA THR A 316 -12.21 2.51 10.54
C THR A 316 -11.73 1.27 9.80
N ARG A 317 -10.51 1.33 9.24
CA ARG A 317 -9.89 0.21 8.53
C ARG A 317 -8.72 -0.44 9.27
N SER A 318 -8.38 0.03 10.47
CA SER A 318 -7.20 -0.49 11.17
C SER A 318 -7.33 -1.96 11.53
N THR A 319 -6.30 -2.74 11.19
CA THR A 319 -6.20 -4.16 11.52
C THR A 319 -4.81 -4.53 12.02
N GLU A 320 -4.76 -5.62 12.77
CA GLU A 320 -3.52 -6.19 13.26
C GLU A 320 -2.61 -6.63 12.12
N PRO A 321 -1.30 -6.33 12.18
CA PRO A 321 -0.32 -6.84 11.23
C PRO A 321 -0.02 -8.32 11.51
N PHE A 322 0.60 -8.99 10.55
CA PHE A 322 0.98 -10.39 10.73
C PHE A 322 2.17 -10.81 9.88
N GLU A 323 2.88 -11.81 10.39
CA GLU A 323 3.97 -12.48 9.68
C GLU A 323 3.39 -13.50 8.68
N MET A 324 3.72 -13.35 7.40
CA MET A 324 3.30 -14.27 6.34
C MET A 324 4.31 -15.39 6.12
N VAL A 325 5.59 -15.03 6.03
CA VAL A 325 6.72 -15.95 5.98
C VAL A 325 7.69 -15.57 7.07
N LYS A 326 8.06 -16.54 7.92
CA LYS A 326 8.82 -16.30 9.13
C LYS A 326 10.07 -15.47 8.88
N ASN A 327 10.21 -14.35 9.58
CA ASN A 327 11.35 -13.42 9.50
C ASN A 327 11.63 -12.79 8.14
N THR A 328 10.81 -13.06 7.10
CA THR A 328 11.11 -12.66 5.72
C THR A 328 10.02 -11.80 5.10
N MET A 329 8.73 -12.12 5.30
CA MET A 329 7.61 -11.39 4.68
C MET A 329 6.50 -11.12 5.68
N TYR A 330 6.03 -9.88 5.69
CA TYR A 330 5.04 -9.38 6.64
C TYR A 330 3.93 -8.62 5.95
N TYR A 331 2.72 -8.74 6.47
CA TYR A 331 1.60 -7.85 6.18
C TYR A 331 1.57 -6.70 7.18
N VAL A 332 1.62 -5.47 6.68
CA VAL A 332 1.60 -4.23 7.50
C VAL A 332 0.51 -3.25 7.09
N GLY A 333 -0.32 -3.63 6.10
CA GLY A 333 -1.45 -2.84 5.62
C GLY A 333 -2.61 -2.77 6.62
N ASP A 334 -3.76 -2.32 6.12
CA ASP A 334 -5.01 -2.22 6.90
C ASP A 334 -6.04 -3.25 6.42
N ASN A 335 -7.31 -3.18 6.83
CA ASN A 335 -8.33 -4.12 6.39
C ASN A 335 -9.02 -3.72 5.07
N GLU A 336 -8.49 -2.76 4.32
CA GLU A 336 -8.93 -2.33 2.99
C GLU A 336 -7.78 -2.39 1.96
N VAL A 337 -6.64 -1.75 2.24
CA VAL A 337 -5.43 -1.76 1.40
C VAL A 337 -4.32 -2.58 2.07
N ALA A 338 -3.79 -3.51 1.29
CA ALA A 338 -2.63 -4.29 1.68
C ALA A 338 -1.33 -3.52 1.46
N SER A 339 -0.40 -3.71 2.39
CA SER A 339 0.99 -3.27 2.26
C SER A 339 1.87 -4.35 2.87
N TYR A 340 2.99 -4.62 2.23
CA TYR A 340 3.88 -5.72 2.60
C TYR A 340 5.27 -5.21 2.91
N VAL A 341 5.95 -5.86 3.86
CA VAL A 341 7.38 -5.64 4.12
C VAL A 341 8.12 -6.94 3.86
N LEU A 342 9.14 -6.86 3.03
CA LEU A 342 10.06 -7.94 2.70
C LEU A 342 11.42 -7.61 3.34
N LYS A 343 11.92 -8.51 4.19
CA LYS A 343 13.26 -8.44 4.76
C LYS A 343 14.20 -9.28 3.89
N ALA A 344 14.86 -8.60 2.98
CA ALA A 344 15.80 -9.21 2.05
C ALA A 344 17.20 -9.27 2.68
N ASP A 345 17.77 -10.46 2.65
CA ASP A 345 19.11 -10.83 3.12
C ASP A 345 19.87 -11.42 1.92
N MET A 346 20.93 -10.73 1.51
CA MET A 346 21.75 -11.12 0.35
C MET A 346 22.59 -12.37 0.63
N GLY A 347 22.72 -12.79 1.89
CA GLY A 347 23.55 -13.90 2.33
C GLY A 347 25.04 -13.58 2.28
N THR A 348 25.43 -12.30 2.20
CA THR A 348 26.83 -11.89 2.24
C THR A 348 27.26 -11.53 3.65
N ALA A 349 28.56 -11.26 3.83
CA ALA A 349 29.09 -10.83 5.12
C ALA A 349 28.85 -9.34 5.41
N ASP A 350 28.42 -8.55 4.42
CA ASP A 350 28.23 -7.11 4.54
C ASP A 350 26.73 -6.79 4.66
N PRO A 351 26.18 -6.57 5.87
CA PRO A 351 24.75 -6.33 6.08
C PRO A 351 24.25 -5.00 5.48
N SER A 352 25.12 -4.20 4.83
CA SER A 352 24.69 -3.00 4.11
C SER A 352 24.09 -3.30 2.72
N ASP A 353 24.23 -4.53 2.22
CA ASP A 353 23.59 -4.97 0.98
C ASP A 353 22.14 -5.46 1.18
N ASP A 354 21.80 -5.88 2.39
CA ASP A 354 20.44 -6.20 2.83
C ASP A 354 19.46 -5.05 2.54
N ARG A 355 18.21 -5.43 2.29
CA ARG A 355 17.13 -4.49 1.98
C ARG A 355 15.92 -4.76 2.86
N VAL A 356 15.28 -3.68 3.28
CA VAL A 356 13.92 -3.75 3.84
C VAL A 356 13.03 -3.06 2.83
N ILE A 357 12.30 -3.87 2.06
CA ILE A 357 11.50 -3.43 0.93
C ILE A 357 10.05 -3.35 1.40
N LYS A 358 9.45 -2.16 1.32
CA LYS A 358 8.02 -1.97 1.56
C LYS A 358 7.29 -1.86 0.23
N VAL A 359 6.27 -2.69 0.02
CA VAL A 359 5.40 -2.65 -1.17
C VAL A 359 4.11 -1.91 -0.81
N ASP A 360 3.84 -0.86 -1.57
CA ASP A 360 2.80 0.15 -1.37
C ASP A 360 2.85 0.87 -0.01
N ALA A 361 2.16 2.00 0.07
CA ALA A 361 2.17 2.94 1.19
C ALA A 361 0.79 3.24 1.77
N GLY A 362 -0.28 2.59 1.31
CA GLY A 362 -1.60 2.75 1.91
C GLY A 362 -2.17 4.16 1.77
N TRP A 363 -3.23 4.46 2.53
CA TRP A 363 -4.01 5.69 2.42
C TRP A 363 -3.35 6.92 3.08
N PRO A 364 -3.58 8.14 2.55
CA PRO A 364 -3.16 9.36 3.22
C PRO A 364 -3.84 9.48 4.59
N ASN A 365 -3.18 10.14 5.53
CA ASN A 365 -3.61 10.30 6.92
C ASN A 365 -3.72 9.01 7.73
N SER A 366 -3.28 7.86 7.18
CA SER A 366 -3.29 6.56 7.85
C SER A 366 -1.89 6.07 8.24
N GLY A 367 -0.87 6.93 8.17
CA GLY A 367 0.51 6.57 8.51
C GLY A 367 0.65 5.98 9.91
N TYR A 368 -0.04 6.56 10.90
CA TYR A 368 0.01 6.13 12.30
C TYR A 368 -0.23 4.62 12.48
N GLN A 369 -1.21 4.03 11.76
CA GLN A 369 -1.48 2.61 11.87
C GLN A 369 -0.41 1.77 11.16
N TYR A 370 0.08 2.17 10.00
CA TYR A 370 1.10 1.41 9.25
C TYR A 370 2.43 1.38 10.01
N TRP A 371 2.82 2.49 10.63
CA TRP A 371 4.01 2.55 11.46
C TRP A 371 3.87 1.71 12.73
N LYS A 372 2.71 1.76 13.38
CA LYS A 372 2.44 0.91 14.54
C LYS A 372 2.43 -0.56 14.15
N ASN A 373 1.88 -0.88 12.99
CA ASN A 373 1.83 -2.23 12.46
C ASN A 373 3.24 -2.80 12.24
N MET A 374 4.15 -2.00 11.68
CA MET A 374 5.56 -2.39 11.60
C MET A 374 6.19 -2.57 12.99
N GLU A 375 5.97 -1.64 13.91
CA GLU A 375 6.51 -1.72 15.27
C GLU A 375 6.02 -2.97 16.03
N LEU A 376 4.74 -3.32 15.90
CA LEU A 376 4.14 -4.51 16.53
C LEU A 376 4.75 -5.83 16.02
N LEU A 377 5.36 -5.81 14.83
CA LEU A 377 6.14 -6.91 14.28
C LEU A 377 7.64 -6.82 14.60
N GLY A 378 8.04 -5.86 15.42
CA GLY A 378 9.44 -5.62 15.78
C GLY A 378 10.26 -4.93 14.69
N LEU A 379 9.61 -4.27 13.72
CA LEU A 379 10.24 -3.56 12.62
C LEU A 379 10.23 -2.06 12.89
N ASP A 380 11.38 -1.40 12.76
CA ASP A 380 11.45 0.06 12.74
C ASP A 380 11.03 0.54 11.33
N PRO A 381 9.96 1.36 11.16
CA PRO A 381 9.62 1.99 9.89
C PRO A 381 10.78 2.74 9.21
N ARG A 382 11.75 3.24 10.00
CA ARG A 382 12.96 3.91 9.51
C ARG A 382 14.06 2.94 9.07
N SER A 383 13.81 1.63 9.07
CA SER A 383 14.70 0.61 8.52
C SER A 383 14.45 0.34 7.03
N VAL A 384 13.30 0.78 6.50
CA VAL A 384 12.94 0.63 5.09
C VAL A 384 14.01 1.28 4.22
N THR A 385 14.61 0.52 3.32
CA THR A 385 15.60 1.00 2.36
C THR A 385 14.96 1.36 1.02
N ASP A 386 13.86 0.68 0.69
CA ASP A 386 13.21 0.75 -0.61
C ASP A 386 11.68 0.74 -0.43
N SER A 387 10.99 1.66 -1.09
CA SER A 387 9.52 1.68 -1.19
C SER A 387 9.10 1.50 -2.64
N TRP A 388 8.29 0.48 -2.88
CA TRP A 388 7.87 0.04 -4.22
C TRP A 388 6.39 0.32 -4.40
N LEU A 389 6.07 1.29 -5.26
CA LEU A 389 4.69 1.63 -5.60
C LEU A 389 4.23 0.78 -6.79
N THR A 390 3.06 0.19 -6.67
CA THR A 390 2.53 -0.74 -7.67
C THR A 390 1.73 -0.02 -8.76
N HIS A 391 1.05 1.07 -8.39
CA HIS A 391 0.34 1.98 -9.28
C HIS A 391 0.07 3.34 -8.62
N ALA A 392 -0.29 4.35 -9.43
CA ALA A 392 -0.45 5.73 -8.96
C ALA A 392 -1.88 6.13 -8.56
N HIS A 393 -2.48 5.39 -7.62
CA HIS A 393 -3.66 5.87 -6.87
C HIS A 393 -3.33 6.16 -5.41
N GLY A 394 -4.01 7.16 -4.84
CA GLY A 394 -3.68 7.74 -3.54
C GLY A 394 -3.79 6.78 -2.36
N ASP A 395 -4.55 5.70 -2.52
CA ASP A 395 -4.64 4.59 -1.59
C ASP A 395 -3.41 3.67 -1.58
N HIS A 396 -2.53 3.76 -2.58
CA HIS A 396 -1.29 2.98 -2.66
C HIS A 396 -0.03 3.80 -2.46
N TYR A 397 -0.08 5.12 -2.65
CA TYR A 397 1.04 6.02 -2.37
C TYR A 397 0.80 6.97 -1.19
N GLY A 398 -0.37 6.96 -0.57
CA GLY A 398 -0.87 8.04 0.28
C GLY A 398 0.01 8.44 1.46
N THR A 399 0.77 7.51 2.05
CA THR A 399 1.72 7.82 3.13
C THR A 399 3.18 7.94 2.67
N ILE A 400 3.45 7.87 1.36
CA ILE A 400 4.83 7.83 0.86
C ILE A 400 5.60 9.11 1.18
N VAL A 401 4.96 10.27 1.05
CA VAL A 401 5.56 11.57 1.37
C VAL A 401 5.86 11.66 2.87
N GLU A 402 4.96 11.17 3.71
CA GLU A 402 5.19 11.09 5.16
C GLU A 402 6.39 10.17 5.48
N GLN A 403 6.47 9.01 4.83
CA GLN A 403 7.59 8.08 5.00
C GLN A 403 8.92 8.69 4.56
N VAL A 404 8.95 9.33 3.39
CA VAL A 404 10.12 10.03 2.85
C VAL A 404 10.60 11.11 3.83
N ARG A 405 9.69 11.94 4.33
CA ARG A 405 10.01 12.99 5.31
C ARG A 405 10.49 12.42 6.65
N MET A 406 9.90 11.32 7.13
CA MET A 406 10.37 10.61 8.31
C MET A 406 11.82 10.10 8.12
N MET A 407 12.15 9.60 6.93
CA MET A 407 13.51 9.16 6.58
C MET A 407 14.50 10.33 6.50
N ASP A 408 14.12 11.44 5.84
CA ASP A 408 14.90 12.68 5.78
C ASP A 408 15.18 13.22 7.19
N ASN A 409 14.17 13.19 8.06
CA ASN A 409 14.29 13.62 9.46
C ASN A 409 15.25 12.73 10.26
N ALA A 410 15.29 11.43 9.97
CA ALA A 410 16.24 10.50 10.54
C ALA A 410 17.63 10.58 9.90
N GLY A 411 17.79 11.34 8.81
CA GLY A 411 19.02 11.40 8.01
C GLY A 411 19.33 10.10 7.27
N LYS A 412 18.29 9.36 6.89
CA LYS A 412 18.39 8.10 6.17
C LYS A 412 17.86 8.24 4.74
N PRO A 413 18.52 7.66 3.74
CA PRO A 413 17.99 7.63 2.38
C PRO A 413 16.84 6.63 2.27
N LEU A 414 15.92 6.88 1.33
CA LEU A 414 14.90 5.93 0.88
C LEU A 414 14.90 5.92 -0.64
N ARG A 415 14.99 4.73 -1.25
CA ARG A 415 14.78 4.58 -2.69
C ARG A 415 13.29 4.47 -2.96
N LEU A 416 12.77 5.37 -3.78
CA LEU A 416 11.37 5.34 -4.20
C LEU A 416 11.29 4.79 -5.62
N TRP A 417 10.60 3.66 -5.75
CA TRP A 417 10.38 2.95 -6.99
C TRP A 417 8.93 3.12 -7.45
N GLY A 418 8.74 3.29 -8.75
CA GLY A 418 7.44 3.33 -9.40
C GLY A 418 7.56 3.00 -10.89
N SER A 419 6.42 2.78 -11.57
CA SER A 419 6.43 2.66 -13.03
C SER A 419 6.62 4.02 -13.68
N LYS A 420 7.37 4.06 -14.78
CA LYS A 420 7.59 5.31 -15.51
C LYS A 420 6.27 5.83 -16.10
N GLU A 421 5.46 4.89 -16.54
CA GLU A 421 4.17 5.05 -17.20
C GLU A 421 3.14 5.73 -16.28
N ASP A 422 3.20 5.52 -14.96
CA ASP A 422 2.32 6.22 -14.02
C ASP A 422 2.89 7.56 -13.56
N ILE A 423 4.20 7.68 -13.41
CA ILE A 423 4.83 8.87 -12.80
C ILE A 423 5.03 10.00 -13.83
N VAL A 424 5.45 9.65 -15.06
CA VAL A 424 5.78 10.61 -16.13
C VAL A 424 4.99 10.40 -17.43
N GLY A 425 4.35 9.25 -17.62
CA GLY A 425 3.53 8.95 -18.80
C GLY A 425 4.25 8.11 -19.87
N ILE A 426 3.56 7.85 -20.98
CA ILE A 426 4.03 6.96 -22.06
C ILE A 426 4.18 7.76 -23.35
N THR A 427 5.42 7.78 -23.87
CA THR A 427 5.73 8.38 -25.18
C THR A 427 6.03 7.34 -26.27
N ALA A 428 6.36 6.11 -25.88
CA ALA A 428 6.49 4.98 -26.79
C ALA A 428 6.27 3.66 -26.04
N ASP A 429 5.87 2.60 -26.74
CA ASP A 429 5.84 1.23 -26.19
C ASP A 429 7.15 0.48 -26.47
N LEU A 430 7.20 -0.80 -26.04
CA LEU A 430 8.37 -1.65 -26.21
C LEU A 430 8.70 -1.96 -27.68
N GLN A 431 7.74 -1.79 -28.59
CA GLN A 431 7.90 -2.00 -30.04
C GLN A 431 8.35 -0.73 -30.77
N GLY A 432 8.38 0.43 -30.09
CA GLY A 432 8.74 1.72 -30.67
C GLY A 432 7.56 2.49 -31.26
N ASN A 433 6.33 2.00 -31.10
CA ASN A 433 5.13 2.76 -31.46
C ASN A 433 5.07 4.01 -30.59
N GLN A 434 4.81 5.17 -31.20
CA GLN A 434 4.80 6.45 -30.49
C GLN A 434 3.43 6.73 -29.87
N TRP A 435 3.43 7.27 -28.66
CA TRP A 435 2.24 7.59 -27.88
C TRP A 435 2.33 8.99 -27.27
N ASN A 436 1.19 9.51 -26.82
CA ASN A 436 1.12 10.70 -25.98
C ASN A 436 0.11 10.45 -24.86
N ILE A 437 0.43 9.47 -24.00
CA ILE A 437 -0.43 9.06 -22.89
C ILE A 437 0.05 9.73 -21.62
N ALA A 438 -0.82 10.52 -21.00
CA ALA A 438 -0.52 11.22 -19.76
C ALA A 438 -0.27 10.24 -18.58
N PRO A 439 0.56 10.62 -17.59
CA PRO A 439 0.71 9.86 -16.36
C PRO A 439 -0.61 9.76 -15.59
N THR A 440 -0.78 8.67 -14.83
CA THR A 440 -1.89 8.55 -13.88
C THR A 440 -1.65 9.34 -12.60
N LEU A 441 -0.39 9.45 -12.16
CA LEU A 441 -0.03 10.24 -10.98
C LEU A 441 -0.48 11.70 -11.18
N PRO A 442 -1.33 12.26 -10.29
CA PRO A 442 -1.82 13.61 -10.44
C PRO A 442 -0.68 14.64 -10.55
N ALA A 443 -0.92 15.70 -11.34
CA ALA A 443 0.06 16.77 -11.52
C ALA A 443 0.43 17.47 -10.19
N SER A 444 -0.50 17.47 -9.22
CA SER A 444 -0.28 18.01 -7.87
C SER A 444 0.70 17.22 -7.02
N GLU A 445 0.98 15.95 -7.36
CA GLU A 445 1.91 15.09 -6.62
C GLU A 445 3.36 15.35 -7.05
N THR A 446 3.83 16.60 -6.92
CA THR A 446 5.16 17.02 -7.38
C THR A 446 6.27 16.36 -6.57
N GLU A 447 6.12 16.26 -5.24
CA GLU A 447 7.13 15.67 -4.37
C GLU A 447 7.36 14.19 -4.68
N ILE A 448 6.30 13.40 -4.93
CA ILE A 448 6.44 11.99 -5.32
C ILE A 448 7.23 11.87 -6.62
N ARG A 449 6.92 12.71 -7.61
CA ARG A 449 7.59 12.71 -8.91
C ARG A 449 9.05 13.11 -8.81
N GLU A 450 9.36 14.17 -8.05
CA GLU A 450 10.73 14.64 -7.82
C GLU A 450 11.56 13.65 -7.00
N ARG A 451 10.93 12.90 -6.08
CA ARG A 451 11.59 11.97 -5.18
C ARG A 451 11.63 10.53 -5.70
N THR A 452 10.99 10.22 -6.82
CA THR A 452 11.10 8.90 -7.47
C THR A 452 12.52 8.73 -8.01
N THR A 453 13.30 7.85 -7.38
CA THR A 453 14.71 7.63 -7.73
C THR A 453 14.91 6.53 -8.75
N ASN A 454 13.94 5.63 -8.90
CA ASN A 454 14.07 4.43 -9.71
C ASN A 454 12.77 4.10 -10.45
N TYR A 455 12.93 3.65 -11.70
CA TYR A 455 11.85 3.07 -12.49
C TYR A 455 12.08 1.58 -12.69
N TYR A 456 10.98 0.83 -12.83
CA TYR A 456 11.06 -0.61 -13.02
C TYR A 456 11.61 -1.00 -14.40
N GLU A 457 12.41 -2.05 -14.41
CA GLU A 457 12.73 -2.87 -15.57
C GLU A 457 11.76 -4.05 -15.52
N PHE A 458 10.82 -4.07 -16.46
CA PHE A 458 9.81 -5.12 -16.51
C PHE A 458 10.39 -6.46 -16.92
N ASP A 459 9.72 -7.52 -16.46
CA ASP A 459 10.00 -8.92 -16.74
C ASP A 459 11.37 -9.45 -16.30
N LYS A 460 12.07 -8.70 -15.45
CA LYS A 460 13.34 -9.07 -14.83
C LYS A 460 13.17 -9.40 -13.35
N TRP A 461 13.93 -10.38 -12.87
CA TRP A 461 14.08 -10.63 -11.45
C TRP A 461 15.09 -9.66 -10.84
N TYR A 462 14.63 -8.89 -9.86
CA TYR A 462 15.45 -8.21 -8.88
C TYR A 462 15.78 -9.21 -7.78
N ASP A 463 17.04 -9.66 -7.75
CA ASP A 463 17.49 -10.67 -6.80
C ASP A 463 18.15 -9.99 -5.59
N TYR A 464 17.55 -10.21 -4.42
CA TYR A 464 18.04 -9.75 -3.13
C TYR A 464 18.35 -10.93 -2.18
N GLY A 465 18.82 -12.06 -2.72
CA GLY A 465 19.18 -13.25 -1.97
C GLY A 465 17.96 -14.08 -1.55
N ASN A 466 17.55 -13.98 -0.28
CA ASN A 466 16.39 -14.71 0.24
C ASN A 466 15.04 -14.17 -0.28
N VAL A 467 15.04 -13.00 -0.94
CA VAL A 467 13.87 -12.37 -1.58
C VAL A 467 14.23 -12.06 -3.03
N GLN A 468 13.34 -12.42 -3.96
CA GLN A 468 13.44 -12.01 -5.36
C GLN A 468 12.10 -11.41 -5.80
N ILE A 469 12.15 -10.32 -6.55
CA ILE A 469 10.94 -9.61 -7.03
C ILE A 469 10.98 -9.54 -8.55
N LYS A 470 9.92 -9.98 -9.22
CA LYS A 470 9.71 -9.72 -10.65
C LYS A 470 8.59 -8.72 -10.82
N VAL A 471 8.83 -7.63 -11.53
CA VAL A 471 7.80 -6.64 -11.88
C VAL A 471 7.35 -6.87 -13.32
N ILE A 472 6.05 -6.88 -13.56
CA ILE A 472 5.44 -7.15 -14.86
C ILE A 472 4.53 -5.98 -15.19
N TRP A 473 4.70 -5.39 -16.37
CA TRP A 473 3.81 -4.33 -16.83
C TRP A 473 2.48 -4.91 -17.27
N SER A 474 1.39 -4.38 -16.71
CA SER A 474 0.04 -4.86 -16.96
C SER A 474 -0.95 -3.70 -16.87
N PRO A 475 -0.94 -2.79 -17.85
CA PRO A 475 -1.76 -1.59 -17.80
C PRO A 475 -3.27 -1.95 -17.86
N GLY A 476 -4.10 -1.03 -17.37
CA GLY A 476 -5.53 -1.28 -17.25
C GLY A 476 -6.17 -0.35 -16.25
N HIS A 477 -6.06 -0.67 -14.96
CA HIS A 477 -6.54 0.17 -13.86
C HIS A 477 -5.89 1.57 -13.86
N THR A 478 -4.59 1.61 -14.13
CA THR A 478 -3.83 2.84 -14.42
C THR A 478 -2.99 2.63 -15.69
N THR A 479 -2.33 3.67 -16.16
CA THR A 479 -1.43 3.61 -17.34
C THR A 479 -0.18 2.78 -17.08
N GLY A 480 0.30 2.76 -15.83
CA GLY A 480 1.52 2.11 -15.41
C GLY A 480 1.35 1.04 -14.35
N THR A 481 0.14 0.52 -14.14
CA THR A 481 -0.11 -0.57 -13.20
C THR A 481 0.88 -1.71 -13.43
N THR A 482 1.45 -2.19 -12.32
CA THR A 482 2.36 -3.32 -12.30
C THR A 482 1.81 -4.49 -11.51
N ASN A 483 2.13 -5.69 -11.98
CA ASN A 483 1.99 -6.91 -11.21
C ASN A 483 3.36 -7.32 -10.69
N MET A 484 3.40 -7.96 -9.54
CA MET A 484 4.65 -8.40 -8.93
C MET A 484 4.59 -9.87 -8.55
N LEU A 485 5.72 -10.55 -8.67
CA LEU A 485 5.96 -11.85 -8.07
C LEU A 485 6.98 -11.70 -6.96
N PHE A 486 6.63 -12.14 -5.75
CA PHE A 486 7.58 -12.22 -4.64
C PHE A 486 7.99 -13.67 -4.46
N LYS A 487 9.25 -13.99 -4.74
CA LYS A 487 9.86 -15.25 -4.35
C LYS A 487 10.55 -15.05 -3.02
N VAL A 488 10.06 -15.73 -1.99
CA VAL A 488 10.45 -15.51 -0.61
C VAL A 488 10.91 -16.83 0.00
N LYS A 489 12.14 -16.86 0.52
CA LYS A 489 12.68 -18.03 1.20
C LYS A 489 12.13 -18.11 2.63
N ASN A 490 11.54 -19.25 2.96
CA ASN A 490 11.17 -19.58 4.33
C ASN A 490 12.42 -20.10 5.06
N PRO A 491 12.90 -19.44 6.13
CA PRO A 491 14.08 -19.88 6.85
C PRO A 491 13.85 -21.18 7.64
N VAL A 492 12.59 -21.58 7.87
CA VAL A 492 12.27 -22.79 8.65
C VAL A 492 12.55 -24.06 7.85
N ASP A 493 12.22 -24.09 6.55
CA ASP A 493 12.40 -25.26 5.69
C ASP A 493 13.41 -25.04 4.55
N GLY A 494 13.91 -23.81 4.39
CA GLY A 494 14.88 -23.41 3.36
C GLY A 494 14.30 -23.26 1.95
N LYS A 495 12.99 -23.42 1.75
CA LYS A 495 12.33 -23.39 0.43
C LYS A 495 11.89 -21.99 0.05
N PHE A 496 11.86 -21.72 -1.26
CA PHE A 496 11.22 -20.53 -1.80
C PHE A 496 9.74 -20.78 -2.04
N TYR A 497 8.93 -19.77 -1.70
CA TYR A 497 7.52 -19.67 -2.00
C TYR A 497 7.26 -18.45 -2.88
N THR A 498 6.39 -18.59 -3.87
CA THR A 498 6.05 -17.52 -4.81
C THR A 498 4.68 -16.92 -4.50
N PHE A 499 4.63 -15.62 -4.27
CA PHE A 499 3.38 -14.87 -4.07
C PHE A 499 3.08 -14.02 -5.30
N GLY A 500 1.87 -14.16 -5.84
CA GLY A 500 1.35 -13.32 -6.91
C GLY A 500 0.67 -12.06 -6.36
N TYR A 501 1.11 -10.89 -6.80
CA TYR A 501 0.54 -9.59 -6.48
C TYR A 501 -0.02 -8.92 -7.72
N HIS A 502 -1.30 -8.55 -7.70
CA HIS A 502 -1.92 -7.82 -8.81
C HIS A 502 -2.16 -6.35 -8.45
N GLY A 503 -1.29 -5.45 -8.92
CA GLY A 503 -1.24 -4.04 -8.51
C GLY A 503 -2.16 -3.10 -9.27
N GLY A 504 -3.19 -3.59 -9.97
CA GLY A 504 -4.26 -2.74 -10.49
C GLY A 504 -5.49 -3.57 -10.78
N TYR A 505 -5.99 -4.19 -9.74
CA TYR A 505 -7.07 -5.17 -9.82
C TYR A 505 -8.47 -4.53 -9.78
N GLY A 506 -8.59 -3.26 -9.39
CA GLY A 506 -9.87 -2.53 -9.33
C GLY A 506 -10.44 -2.19 -10.72
N VAL A 507 -11.77 -2.29 -10.87
CA VAL A 507 -12.50 -1.96 -12.13
C VAL A 507 -12.80 -0.48 -12.29
N ASN A 508 -12.45 0.35 -11.31
CA ASN A 508 -12.76 1.78 -11.30
C ASN A 508 -12.20 2.48 -12.54
N GLY A 509 -13.07 3.15 -13.30
CA GLY A 509 -12.74 3.81 -14.56
C GLY A 509 -12.68 2.86 -15.77
N MET A 510 -12.95 1.57 -15.56
CA MET A 510 -12.92 0.49 -16.53
C MET A 510 -14.27 -0.23 -16.67
N GLU A 511 -15.33 0.26 -16.03
CA GLU A 511 -16.66 -0.38 -16.03
C GLU A 511 -17.32 -0.37 -17.41
N SER A 512 -17.09 0.69 -18.19
CA SER A 512 -17.65 0.87 -19.54
C SER A 512 -16.63 1.51 -20.50
N PRO A 513 -16.76 1.30 -21.82
CA PRO A 513 -15.86 1.92 -22.77
C PRO A 513 -16.08 3.44 -22.85
N THR A 514 -14.99 4.18 -22.81
CA THR A 514 -14.94 5.64 -22.98
C THR A 514 -13.81 6.00 -23.93
N ALA A 515 -13.79 7.24 -24.42
CA ALA A 515 -12.70 7.73 -25.27
C ALA A 515 -11.31 7.55 -24.62
N ALA A 516 -11.21 7.65 -23.29
CA ALA A 516 -9.92 7.63 -22.58
C ALA A 516 -9.42 6.22 -22.19
N ASN A 517 -10.30 5.21 -22.12
CA ASN A 517 -9.94 3.90 -21.55
C ASN A 517 -9.89 2.75 -22.58
N GLY A 518 -10.10 3.02 -23.86
CA GLY A 518 -10.24 1.99 -24.89
C GLY A 518 -9.09 0.97 -24.89
N TRP A 519 -7.86 1.45 -25.09
CA TRP A 519 -6.67 0.59 -25.11
C TRP A 519 -6.43 -0.08 -23.76
N ARG A 520 -6.66 0.64 -22.65
CA ARG A 520 -6.53 0.10 -21.29
C ARG A 520 -7.44 -1.10 -21.07
N ARG A 521 -8.66 -1.10 -21.62
CA ARG A 521 -9.63 -2.20 -21.41
C ARG A 521 -9.12 -3.49 -22.07
N LEU A 522 -8.62 -3.36 -23.30
CA LEU A 522 -8.02 -4.48 -24.03
C LEU A 522 -6.72 -4.95 -23.38
N ALA A 523 -5.85 -4.01 -22.97
CA ALA A 523 -4.59 -4.34 -22.30
C ALA A 523 -4.80 -5.02 -20.95
N TRP A 524 -5.86 -4.65 -20.23
CA TRP A 524 -6.20 -5.27 -18.95
C TRP A 524 -6.68 -6.71 -19.13
N GLN A 525 -7.58 -6.96 -20.09
CA GLN A 525 -7.98 -8.31 -20.49
C GLN A 525 -6.77 -9.15 -20.92
N HIS A 526 -5.88 -8.58 -21.74
CA HIS A 526 -4.64 -9.21 -22.16
C HIS A 526 -3.77 -9.57 -20.95
N GLY A 527 -3.53 -8.62 -20.05
CA GLY A 527 -2.71 -8.80 -18.85
C GLY A 527 -3.18 -9.97 -18.01
N PHE A 528 -4.48 -10.09 -17.72
CA PHE A 528 -5.00 -11.26 -16.99
C PHE A 528 -4.72 -12.58 -17.71
N SER A 529 -4.92 -12.61 -19.04
CA SER A 529 -4.71 -13.79 -19.86
C SER A 529 -3.21 -14.18 -19.89
N TYR A 530 -2.33 -13.20 -20.08
CA TYR A 530 -0.88 -13.36 -20.05
C TYR A 530 -0.42 -13.98 -18.72
N LEU A 531 -0.85 -13.42 -17.58
CA LEU A 531 -0.45 -13.89 -16.26
C LEU A 531 -0.97 -15.31 -15.97
N GLN A 532 -2.23 -15.60 -16.35
CA GLN A 532 -2.82 -16.94 -16.19
C GLN A 532 -2.08 -18.03 -16.99
N SER A 533 -1.49 -17.64 -18.13
CA SER A 533 -0.72 -18.54 -19.00
C SER A 533 0.76 -18.66 -18.60
N THR A 534 1.38 -17.58 -18.14
CA THR A 534 2.85 -17.50 -18.00
C THR A 534 3.36 -17.63 -16.57
N ILE A 535 2.47 -17.59 -15.58
CA ILE A 535 2.84 -17.60 -14.17
C ILE A 535 2.15 -18.73 -13.43
N ASP A 536 2.95 -19.46 -12.65
CA ASP A 536 2.47 -20.36 -11.60
C ASP A 536 2.96 -19.80 -10.25
N THR A 537 2.05 -19.62 -9.30
CA THR A 537 2.37 -19.05 -7.97
C THR A 537 1.84 -19.95 -6.88
N ASP A 538 2.51 -19.94 -5.74
CA ASP A 538 2.10 -20.69 -4.57
C ASP A 538 0.99 -19.99 -3.82
N PHE A 539 0.96 -18.65 -3.74
CA PHE A 539 -0.01 -17.93 -2.92
C PHE A 539 -0.40 -16.59 -3.51
N VAL A 540 -1.50 -16.03 -3.03
CA VAL A 540 -1.98 -14.69 -3.39
C VAL A 540 -1.51 -13.67 -2.35
N SER A 541 -1.04 -12.52 -2.82
CA SER A 541 -0.84 -11.31 -2.02
C SER A 541 -1.66 -10.20 -2.67
N PRO A 542 -2.91 -9.95 -2.23
CA PRO A 542 -3.73 -8.94 -2.88
C PRO A 542 -3.24 -7.53 -2.59
N GLN A 543 -3.64 -6.57 -3.43
CA GLN A 543 -3.48 -5.13 -3.15
C GLN A 543 -4.60 -4.58 -2.24
N HIS A 544 -5.80 -5.18 -2.30
CA HIS A 544 -6.90 -4.89 -1.38
C HIS A 544 -7.50 -6.17 -0.80
N THR A 545 -7.92 -6.10 0.45
CA THR A 545 -8.47 -7.22 1.21
C THR A 545 -9.85 -7.68 0.70
N ASN A 546 -10.60 -6.81 0.02
CA ASN A 546 -11.88 -7.17 -0.62
C ASN A 546 -11.72 -7.89 -1.98
N GLN A 547 -10.48 -8.11 -2.43
CA GLN A 547 -10.15 -8.79 -3.68
C GLN A 547 -9.68 -10.23 -3.44
N PHE A 548 -9.06 -10.47 -2.29
CA PHE A 548 -8.71 -11.78 -1.77
C PHE A 548 -8.66 -11.68 -0.23
N PRO A 549 -9.22 -12.66 0.51
CA PRO A 549 -9.55 -12.57 1.93
C PRO A 549 -8.33 -12.73 2.86
N ILE A 550 -7.21 -12.04 2.61
CA ILE A 550 -5.95 -12.27 3.31
C ILE A 550 -6.04 -11.97 4.82
N VAL A 551 -6.80 -10.94 5.19
CA VAL A 551 -7.00 -10.53 6.59
C VAL A 551 -7.98 -11.48 7.28
N GLU A 552 -9.07 -11.89 6.63
CA GLU A 552 -9.96 -12.94 7.14
C GLU A 552 -9.21 -14.24 7.39
N VAL A 553 -8.34 -14.66 6.47
CA VAL A 553 -7.52 -15.87 6.62
C VAL A 553 -6.64 -15.77 7.86
N TYR A 554 -5.97 -14.63 8.07
CA TYR A 554 -5.17 -14.43 9.28
C TYR A 554 -6.02 -14.43 10.55
N GLN A 555 -7.16 -13.74 10.57
CA GLN A 555 -8.01 -13.69 11.76
C GLN A 555 -8.63 -15.06 12.09
N ALA A 556 -8.95 -15.87 11.08
CA ALA A 556 -9.36 -17.25 11.24
C ALA A 556 -8.23 -18.14 11.78
N LEU A 557 -7.00 -17.97 11.27
CA LEU A 557 -5.81 -18.65 11.79
C LEU A 557 -5.54 -18.28 13.25
N LYS A 558 -5.58 -17.00 13.58
CA LYS A 558 -5.38 -16.50 14.95
C LYS A 558 -6.40 -17.09 15.91
N ALA A 559 -7.66 -17.18 15.48
CA ALA A 559 -8.67 -17.91 16.22
C ALA A 559 -8.27 -19.38 16.36
N TYR A 560 -8.02 -20.11 15.29
CA TYR A 560 -7.63 -21.52 15.36
C TYR A 560 -6.48 -21.76 16.36
N ASN A 561 -5.40 -20.98 16.27
CA ASN A 561 -4.22 -21.10 17.11
C ASN A 561 -4.48 -20.74 18.59
N ARG A 562 -5.43 -19.85 18.89
CA ARG A 562 -5.80 -19.55 20.28
C ARG A 562 -6.67 -20.62 20.92
N ASP A 563 -7.27 -21.52 20.14
CA ASP A 563 -8.04 -22.61 20.73
C ASP A 563 -7.14 -23.47 21.64
N PRO A 564 -7.48 -23.67 22.93
CA PRO A 564 -6.76 -24.59 23.78
C PRO A 564 -6.66 -26.00 23.19
N ALA A 565 -7.63 -26.42 22.36
CA ALA A 565 -7.59 -27.70 21.66
C ALA A 565 -6.42 -27.80 20.65
N ASN A 566 -5.93 -26.67 20.14
CA ASN A 566 -4.91 -26.60 19.09
C ASN A 566 -3.52 -26.19 19.61
N VAL A 567 -3.30 -26.15 20.93
CA VAL A 567 -2.02 -25.73 21.53
C VAL A 567 -0.82 -26.53 21.02
N ASN A 568 -1.02 -27.81 20.68
CA ASN A 568 0.03 -28.70 20.16
C ASN A 568 0.04 -28.80 18.62
N GLN A 569 -0.79 -28.03 17.93
CA GLN A 569 -0.96 -28.07 16.47
C GLN A 569 -1.04 -26.65 15.90
N GLN A 570 -0.16 -25.76 16.36
CA GLN A 570 -0.11 -24.39 15.87
C GLN A 570 0.21 -24.36 14.37
N LEU A 571 -0.59 -23.61 13.63
CA LEU A 571 -0.44 -23.40 12.19
C LEU A 571 0.22 -22.06 11.89
N THR A 572 0.85 -21.98 10.73
CA THR A 572 1.42 -20.74 10.20
C THR A 572 0.52 -20.11 9.14
N MET A 573 0.82 -18.90 8.67
CA MET A 573 0.13 -18.33 7.51
C MET A 573 0.28 -19.20 6.26
N LEU A 574 1.43 -19.87 6.07
CA LEU A 574 1.63 -20.81 4.96
C LEU A 574 0.74 -22.05 5.04
N ASP A 575 0.36 -22.49 6.25
CA ASP A 575 -0.62 -23.57 6.44
C ASP A 575 -2.06 -23.12 6.21
N ALA A 576 -2.36 -21.86 6.52
CA ALA A 576 -3.68 -21.26 6.41
C ALA A 576 -4.01 -20.92 4.95
N LEU A 577 -3.01 -20.45 4.20
CA LEU A 577 -3.15 -20.14 2.78
C LEU A 577 -3.27 -21.41 1.93
N ARG A 578 -4.00 -21.29 0.83
CA ARG A 578 -4.14 -22.32 -0.18
C ARG A 578 -3.45 -21.88 -1.45
N SER A 579 -2.68 -22.79 -2.04
CA SER A 579 -2.08 -22.54 -3.36
C SER A 579 -3.04 -22.77 -4.49
N ARG A 580 -3.89 -23.78 -4.33
CA ARG A 580 -4.90 -24.15 -5.32
C ARG A 580 -6.29 -24.08 -4.73
N VAL A 581 -7.22 -23.68 -5.58
CA VAL A 581 -8.64 -23.64 -5.26
C VAL A 581 -9.08 -25.05 -4.89
N PHE A 582 -9.55 -25.21 -3.66
CA PHE A 582 -9.84 -26.53 -3.08
C PHE A 582 -10.88 -27.32 -3.89
N ASP A 583 -11.92 -26.64 -4.37
CA ASP A 583 -13.02 -27.24 -5.14
C ASP A 583 -12.74 -27.25 -6.67
N SER A 584 -11.54 -26.88 -7.12
CA SER A 584 -11.20 -26.93 -8.55
C SER A 584 -11.05 -28.39 -9.03
N PRO A 585 -11.44 -28.72 -10.27
CA PRO A 585 -11.26 -30.07 -10.79
C PRO A 585 -9.81 -30.53 -10.74
N VAL A 586 -9.64 -31.84 -10.56
CA VAL A 586 -8.34 -32.49 -10.49
C VAL A 586 -8.02 -33.12 -11.83
N VAL A 587 -6.90 -32.71 -12.43
CA VAL A 587 -6.35 -33.34 -13.63
C VAL A 587 -4.94 -33.80 -13.30
N ASN A 588 -4.62 -35.06 -13.60
CA ASN A 588 -3.33 -35.68 -13.26
C ASN A 588 -2.94 -35.53 -11.78
N GLY A 589 -3.93 -35.63 -10.88
CA GLY A 589 -3.71 -35.58 -9.43
C GLY A 589 -3.52 -34.17 -8.85
N VAL A 590 -3.65 -33.11 -9.64
CA VAL A 590 -3.49 -31.72 -9.19
C VAL A 590 -4.75 -30.90 -9.52
N ASN A 591 -5.22 -30.08 -8.57
CA ASN A 591 -6.26 -29.09 -8.85
C ASN A 591 -5.77 -28.15 -9.97
N ILE A 592 -6.56 -27.94 -11.03
CA ILE A 592 -6.08 -27.22 -12.21
C ILE A 592 -5.91 -25.71 -11.99
N THR A 593 -6.62 -25.14 -11.01
CA THR A 593 -6.66 -23.70 -10.76
C THR A 593 -5.91 -23.31 -9.50
N THR A 594 -4.90 -22.44 -9.63
CA THR A 594 -4.28 -21.76 -8.48
C THR A 594 -5.19 -20.66 -7.94
N GLU A 595 -5.08 -20.32 -6.65
CA GLU A 595 -5.86 -19.19 -6.09
C GLU A 595 -5.54 -17.87 -6.80
N PHE A 596 -4.29 -17.69 -7.26
CA PHE A 596 -3.93 -16.51 -8.05
C PHE A 596 -4.59 -16.52 -9.42
N ALA A 597 -4.57 -17.62 -10.16
CA ALA A 597 -5.27 -17.71 -11.45
C ALA A 597 -6.78 -17.52 -11.31
N ASN A 598 -7.37 -18.01 -10.21
CA ASN A 598 -8.76 -17.79 -9.85
C ASN A 598 -9.05 -16.31 -9.60
N GLN A 599 -8.19 -15.64 -8.83
CA GLN A 599 -8.27 -14.19 -8.62
C GLN A 599 -8.22 -13.44 -9.96
N LEU A 600 -7.26 -13.74 -10.84
CA LEU A 600 -7.19 -13.12 -12.17
C LEU A 600 -8.46 -13.36 -12.99
N GLU A 601 -9.05 -14.56 -12.92
CA GLU A 601 -10.27 -14.89 -13.66
C GLU A 601 -11.46 -14.05 -13.23
N LYS A 602 -11.62 -13.77 -11.93
CA LYS A 602 -12.69 -12.90 -11.41
C LYS A 602 -12.72 -11.55 -12.14
N ARG A 603 -11.56 -10.96 -12.44
CA ARG A 603 -11.52 -9.64 -13.09
C ARG A 603 -11.54 -9.71 -14.59
N ARG A 604 -10.90 -10.71 -15.15
CA ARG A 604 -11.02 -10.93 -16.58
C ARG A 604 -12.48 -11.17 -16.97
N SER A 605 -13.25 -11.89 -16.16
CA SER A 605 -14.68 -12.11 -16.41
C SER A 605 -15.48 -10.81 -16.33
N VAL A 606 -15.19 -9.95 -15.35
CA VAL A 606 -15.85 -8.64 -15.18
C VAL A 606 -15.64 -7.75 -16.40
N ILE A 607 -14.40 -7.65 -16.90
CA ILE A 607 -14.12 -6.77 -18.05
C ILE A 607 -14.59 -7.38 -19.37
N THR A 608 -14.58 -8.71 -19.51
CA THR A 608 -14.76 -9.37 -20.81
C THR A 608 -16.17 -9.83 -21.09
N TYR A 609 -16.84 -10.51 -20.15
CA TYR A 609 -18.00 -11.34 -20.47
C TYR A 609 -19.33 -10.63 -20.25
N ALA A 610 -20.29 -10.90 -21.15
CA ALA A 610 -21.66 -10.38 -21.07
C ALA A 610 -22.42 -10.82 -19.81
N ALA A 611 -22.02 -11.94 -19.20
CA ALA A 611 -22.60 -12.40 -17.93
C ALA A 611 -22.40 -11.38 -16.80
N SER A 612 -21.29 -10.63 -16.83
CA SER A 612 -21.00 -9.58 -15.84
C SER A 612 -21.91 -8.37 -16.00
N ASP A 613 -22.30 -8.03 -17.24
CA ASP A 613 -23.24 -6.94 -17.53
C ASP A 613 -24.64 -7.24 -17.00
N THR A 614 -25.02 -8.52 -17.03
CA THR A 614 -26.29 -9.02 -16.47
C THR A 614 -26.26 -8.99 -14.95
N ALA A 615 -25.13 -9.37 -14.34
CA ALA A 615 -24.96 -9.38 -12.89
C ALA A 615 -24.86 -7.96 -12.30
N ASN A 616 -24.32 -7.00 -13.06
CA ASN A 616 -24.23 -5.60 -12.65
C ASN A 616 -24.40 -4.68 -13.86
N THR A 617 -25.54 -3.98 -13.90
CA THR A 617 -25.94 -3.14 -15.05
C THR A 617 -25.00 -1.96 -15.33
N ARG A 618 -24.13 -1.60 -14.38
CA ARG A 618 -23.08 -0.59 -14.56
C ARG A 618 -21.95 -1.09 -15.47
N TYR A 619 -21.74 -2.40 -15.53
CA TYR A 619 -20.72 -2.98 -16.40
C TYR A 619 -21.21 -3.04 -17.84
N LYS A 620 -20.25 -2.81 -18.73
CA LYS A 620 -20.38 -2.90 -20.19
C LYS A 620 -19.14 -3.61 -20.67
N SER A 621 -19.22 -4.93 -20.76
CA SER A 621 -18.13 -5.83 -21.07
C SER A 621 -17.58 -5.63 -22.49
N ILE A 622 -16.38 -6.15 -22.76
CA ILE A 622 -15.80 -6.15 -24.11
C ILE A 622 -16.68 -6.94 -25.08
N GLU A 623 -17.24 -8.08 -24.66
CA GLU A 623 -18.15 -8.89 -25.48
C GLU A 623 -19.36 -8.10 -25.99
N THR A 624 -19.97 -7.27 -25.15
CA THR A 624 -21.20 -6.52 -25.52
C THR A 624 -20.91 -5.16 -26.15
N SER A 625 -19.88 -4.46 -25.67
CA SER A 625 -19.70 -3.03 -25.89
C SER A 625 -18.31 -2.67 -26.42
N GLY A 626 -17.39 -3.62 -26.45
CA GLY A 626 -16.02 -3.38 -26.87
C GLY A 626 -15.20 -2.57 -25.84
N PRO A 627 -14.14 -1.87 -26.29
CA PRO A 627 -13.71 -1.77 -27.69
C PRO A 627 -13.31 -3.13 -28.27
N PHE A 628 -13.49 -3.31 -29.58
CA PHE A 628 -12.97 -4.45 -30.31
C PHE A 628 -11.58 -4.11 -30.88
N LYS A 629 -10.77 -5.15 -31.10
CA LYS A 629 -9.47 -5.02 -31.78
C LYS A 629 -9.69 -4.59 -33.23
N PRO A 630 -8.88 -3.65 -33.77
CA PRO A 630 -9.01 -3.17 -35.15
C PRO A 630 -9.16 -4.30 -36.18
N GLY A 631 -10.19 -4.21 -37.02
CA GLY A 631 -10.48 -5.19 -38.07
C GLY A 631 -11.19 -6.45 -37.57
N ARG A 632 -11.51 -6.53 -36.28
CA ARG A 632 -12.23 -7.65 -35.66
C ARG A 632 -13.62 -7.28 -35.16
N GLU A 633 -14.17 -6.13 -35.51
CA GLU A 633 -15.47 -5.63 -35.01
C GLU A 633 -16.64 -6.57 -35.34
N THR A 634 -16.50 -7.36 -36.41
CA THR A 634 -17.45 -8.38 -36.86
C THR A 634 -16.99 -9.81 -36.55
N GLY A 635 -15.83 -9.99 -35.91
CA GLY A 635 -15.15 -11.27 -35.76
C GLY A 635 -14.33 -11.65 -37.01
N LEU A 636 -13.55 -12.73 -36.89
CA LEU A 636 -12.77 -13.31 -37.99
C LEU A 636 -13.24 -14.73 -38.28
N VAL A 637 -13.32 -15.11 -39.55
CA VAL A 637 -13.78 -16.43 -39.98
C VAL A 637 -12.66 -17.13 -40.74
N ASN A 638 -12.32 -18.35 -40.32
CA ASN A 638 -11.29 -19.18 -40.94
C ASN A 638 -9.94 -18.45 -41.13
N VAL A 639 -9.52 -17.70 -40.11
CA VAL A 639 -8.22 -17.04 -40.09
C VAL A 639 -7.13 -18.08 -39.79
N GLN A 640 -5.99 -17.96 -40.49
CA GLN A 640 -4.81 -18.75 -40.16
C GLN A 640 -4.16 -18.21 -38.90
N ALA A 641 -3.65 -19.11 -38.07
CA ALA A 641 -2.92 -18.75 -36.88
C ALA A 641 -1.84 -19.78 -36.58
N LYS A 642 -0.75 -19.34 -35.95
CA LYS A 642 0.31 -20.23 -35.46
C LYS A 642 0.20 -20.35 -33.95
N LEU A 643 0.04 -21.58 -33.47
CA LEU A 643 0.05 -21.90 -32.04
C LEU A 643 1.49 -21.73 -31.51
N LEU A 644 1.66 -20.98 -30.43
CA LEU A 644 2.97 -20.67 -29.85
C LEU A 644 3.28 -21.50 -28.61
N ASP A 645 2.27 -22.09 -27.99
CA ASP A 645 2.39 -22.98 -26.83
C ASP A 645 1.49 -24.23 -26.96
N GLY A 646 1.48 -25.05 -25.91
CA GLY A 646 0.62 -26.24 -25.80
C GLY A 646 -0.79 -25.95 -25.25
N GLY A 647 -1.13 -24.68 -25.00
CA GLY A 647 -2.36 -24.27 -24.34
C GLY A 647 -2.50 -24.68 -22.88
N LYS A 648 -3.57 -24.20 -22.25
CA LYS A 648 -3.93 -24.49 -20.85
C LYS A 648 -5.44 -24.40 -20.65
N ILE A 649 -5.97 -25.26 -19.79
CA ILE A 649 -7.36 -25.15 -19.33
C ILE A 649 -7.45 -24.11 -18.21
N ILE A 650 -8.35 -23.14 -18.40
CA ILE A 650 -8.72 -22.15 -17.38
C ILE A 650 -10.13 -22.48 -16.90
N GLN A 651 -10.31 -22.58 -15.59
CA GLN A 651 -11.62 -22.69 -14.96
C GLN A 651 -12.20 -21.28 -14.79
N GLY A 652 -13.52 -21.13 -14.96
CA GLY A 652 -14.25 -19.94 -14.55
C GLY A 652 -14.12 -19.67 -13.05
N PHE A 653 -14.39 -18.43 -12.65
CA PHE A 653 -14.12 -17.98 -11.29
C PHE A 653 -14.91 -18.78 -10.23
N VAL A 654 -14.19 -19.24 -9.20
CA VAL A 654 -14.74 -19.89 -8.00
C VAL A 654 -14.80 -18.86 -6.87
N GLY A 655 -16.02 -18.49 -6.47
CA GLY A 655 -16.27 -17.38 -5.56
C GLY A 655 -15.81 -17.59 -4.12
N ALA A 656 -15.82 -18.82 -3.62
CA ALA A 656 -15.33 -19.13 -2.27
C ALA A 656 -13.80 -19.29 -2.30
N GLN A 657 -13.08 -18.23 -1.91
CA GLN A 657 -11.62 -18.19 -1.98
C GLN A 657 -10.98 -18.75 -0.71
N ASN A 658 -9.77 -19.30 -0.84
CA ASN A 658 -8.95 -19.83 0.27
C ASN A 658 -9.69 -20.83 1.17
N LYS A 659 -10.48 -21.72 0.57
CA LYS A 659 -11.17 -22.79 1.31
C LYS A 659 -10.15 -23.76 1.91
N ASN A 660 -10.10 -23.82 3.24
CA ASN A 660 -9.14 -24.62 4.00
C ASN A 660 -9.83 -25.36 5.16
N PRO A 661 -10.23 -26.63 4.96
CA PRO A 661 -10.90 -27.42 6.00
C PRO A 661 -10.09 -27.65 7.29
N ARG A 662 -8.77 -27.38 7.30
CA ARG A 662 -7.94 -27.46 8.52
C ARG A 662 -8.32 -26.39 9.55
N ILE A 663 -8.91 -25.28 9.10
CA ILE A 663 -9.30 -24.14 9.94
C ILE A 663 -10.83 -24.01 9.85
N PRO A 664 -11.60 -24.23 10.93
CA PRO A 664 -13.06 -24.26 10.87
C PRO A 664 -13.71 -23.03 10.24
N LEU A 665 -13.21 -21.82 10.54
CA LEU A 665 -13.71 -20.57 9.96
C LEU A 665 -13.41 -20.40 8.46
N LEU A 666 -12.55 -21.25 7.88
CA LEU A 666 -12.20 -21.27 6.45
C LEU A 666 -12.71 -22.53 5.75
N ALA A 667 -13.44 -23.41 6.43
CA ALA A 667 -13.84 -24.71 5.89
C ALA A 667 -14.68 -24.62 4.61
N ASN A 668 -15.40 -23.51 4.44
CA ASN A 668 -16.22 -23.22 3.27
C ASN A 668 -15.61 -22.15 2.34
N GLY A 669 -14.41 -21.65 2.65
CA GLY A 669 -13.81 -20.49 1.98
C GLY A 669 -14.53 -19.17 2.31
N ILE A 670 -13.98 -18.06 1.82
CA ILE A 670 -14.50 -16.72 2.04
C ILE A 670 -14.95 -16.12 0.70
N PRO A 671 -16.25 -15.86 0.50
CA PRO A 671 -16.72 -15.07 -0.64
C PRO A 671 -16.53 -13.57 -0.38
N ASN A 672 -16.22 -12.81 -1.43
CA ASN A 672 -16.14 -11.36 -1.37
C ASN A 672 -17.51 -10.73 -1.66
N ALA A 673 -18.06 -9.87 -0.79
CA ALA A 673 -19.41 -9.33 -1.01
C ALA A 673 -19.45 -7.99 -1.78
N THR A 674 -18.34 -7.25 -1.81
CA THR A 674 -18.33 -5.81 -2.13
C THR A 674 -17.81 -5.47 -3.51
N ASP A 675 -17.44 -6.49 -4.29
CA ASP A 675 -16.55 -6.34 -5.43
C ASP A 675 -17.05 -7.03 -6.70
N GLY A 676 -18.36 -6.86 -6.95
CA GLY A 676 -19.19 -7.39 -8.06
C GLY A 676 -18.51 -8.29 -9.10
N TYR A 677 -18.99 -9.52 -9.24
CA TYR A 677 -18.45 -10.53 -10.15
C TYR A 677 -19.50 -11.58 -10.54
N THR A 678 -19.15 -12.43 -11.51
CA THR A 678 -19.89 -13.63 -11.87
C THR A 678 -19.18 -14.85 -11.30
N ASN A 679 -19.87 -15.66 -10.49
CA ASN A 679 -19.38 -16.95 -10.02
C ASN A 679 -19.68 -18.02 -11.08
N ASP A 680 -18.65 -18.67 -11.61
CA ASP A 680 -18.77 -19.64 -12.72
C ASP A 680 -17.84 -20.86 -12.54
N PRO A 681 -17.99 -21.63 -11.46
CA PRO A 681 -17.09 -22.76 -11.17
C PRO A 681 -17.20 -23.91 -12.18
N GLY A 682 -18.29 -23.96 -12.98
CA GLY A 682 -18.53 -24.99 -13.99
C GLY A 682 -18.17 -24.57 -15.43
N GLY A 683 -17.72 -23.32 -15.63
CA GLY A 683 -17.23 -22.85 -16.92
C GLY A 683 -15.77 -23.25 -17.14
N PHE A 684 -15.43 -23.62 -18.38
CA PHE A 684 -14.06 -23.92 -18.77
C PHE A 684 -13.69 -23.18 -20.05
N PHE A 685 -12.40 -22.91 -20.21
CA PHE A 685 -11.84 -22.28 -21.40
C PHE A 685 -10.53 -22.98 -21.74
N VAL A 686 -10.21 -23.09 -23.03
CA VAL A 686 -8.86 -23.45 -23.46
C VAL A 686 -8.17 -22.18 -23.94
N GLN A 687 -7.12 -21.77 -23.23
CA GLN A 687 -6.32 -20.59 -23.54
C GLN A 687 -5.00 -21.00 -24.18
N VAL A 688 -4.57 -20.24 -25.19
CA VAL A 688 -3.35 -20.48 -25.98
C VAL A 688 -2.60 -19.18 -26.22
N ALA A 689 -1.27 -19.24 -26.20
CA ALA A 689 -0.44 -18.23 -26.84
C ALA A 689 -0.48 -18.46 -28.36
N ILE A 690 -0.81 -17.42 -29.13
CA ILE A 690 -1.12 -17.56 -30.54
C ILE A 690 -0.69 -16.32 -31.33
N ASP A 691 -0.18 -16.55 -32.54
CA ASP A 691 0.08 -15.53 -33.56
C ASP A 691 -1.02 -15.64 -34.62
N VAL A 692 -1.99 -14.73 -34.57
CA VAL A 692 -3.10 -14.66 -35.52
C VAL A 692 -2.64 -13.92 -36.76
N GLN A 693 -2.73 -14.57 -37.92
CA GLN A 693 -2.31 -13.99 -39.20
C GLN A 693 -3.40 -13.11 -39.79
N ASP A 694 -3.89 -12.14 -39.01
CA ASP A 694 -4.72 -11.05 -39.54
C ASP A 694 -3.82 -9.87 -39.97
N PRO A 695 -4.12 -9.19 -41.09
CA PRO A 695 -3.25 -8.13 -41.60
C PRO A 695 -3.54 -6.73 -41.02
N VAL A 696 -4.53 -6.60 -40.12
CA VAL A 696 -5.05 -5.28 -39.67
C VAL A 696 -4.64 -4.97 -38.24
N TYR A 697 -4.63 -5.97 -37.37
CA TYR A 697 -4.31 -5.83 -35.97
C TYR A 697 -2.80 -5.99 -35.74
N HIS A 698 -2.22 -5.04 -35.00
CA HIS A 698 -0.78 -4.97 -34.77
C HIS A 698 -0.41 -4.99 -33.28
N GLY A 699 -1.30 -5.51 -32.42
CA GLY A 699 -1.05 -5.60 -30.97
C GLY A 699 -1.23 -4.30 -30.18
N PHE A 700 -1.90 -3.30 -30.78
CA PHE A 700 -2.21 -2.02 -30.15
C PHE A 700 -3.53 -1.43 -30.68
N LEU A 701 -4.08 -0.45 -29.96
CA LEU A 701 -5.22 0.35 -30.42
C LEU A 701 -4.71 1.67 -31.05
N PRO A 702 -5.00 1.97 -32.33
CA PRO A 702 -4.59 3.22 -32.95
C PRO A 702 -5.21 4.44 -32.29
N ASN A 703 -4.48 5.55 -32.23
CA ASN A 703 -5.05 6.81 -31.74
C ASN A 703 -6.09 7.36 -32.73
N GLY A 704 -7.26 7.77 -32.22
CA GLY A 704 -8.38 8.20 -33.06
C GLY A 704 -9.18 7.05 -33.66
N PHE A 705 -8.91 5.80 -33.25
CA PHE A 705 -9.67 4.66 -33.72
C PHE A 705 -11.15 4.79 -33.35
N THR A 706 -12.02 4.73 -34.36
CA THR A 706 -13.45 5.02 -34.20
C THR A 706 -14.28 3.80 -34.56
N GLN A 707 -15.11 3.33 -33.63
CA GLN A 707 -15.99 2.18 -33.83
C GLN A 707 -17.31 2.35 -33.07
N LEU A 708 -18.35 1.66 -33.55
CA LEU A 708 -19.62 1.53 -32.82
C LEU A 708 -19.41 0.67 -31.58
N SER A 709 -19.87 1.14 -30.42
CA SER A 709 -20.02 0.35 -29.19
C SER A 709 -21.46 -0.19 -29.12
N PRO A 710 -21.72 -1.47 -29.46
CA PRO A 710 -23.08 -1.97 -29.63
C PRO A 710 -23.91 -1.89 -28.35
N GLY A 711 -23.34 -2.31 -27.21
CA GLY A 711 -24.02 -2.26 -25.90
C GLY A 711 -24.26 -0.84 -25.35
N LEU A 712 -23.72 0.21 -26.00
CA LEU A 712 -24.03 1.60 -25.70
C LEU A 712 -24.85 2.29 -26.80
N GLY A 713 -24.99 1.69 -27.98
CA GLY A 713 -25.65 2.29 -29.14
C GLY A 713 -24.98 3.58 -29.63
N THR A 714 -23.68 3.78 -29.35
CA THR A 714 -22.95 5.00 -29.71
C THR A 714 -21.59 4.71 -30.34
N THR A 715 -21.14 5.60 -31.21
CA THR A 715 -19.79 5.54 -31.81
C THR A 715 -18.81 6.28 -30.90
N ILE A 716 -17.66 5.64 -30.62
CA ILE A 716 -16.61 6.20 -29.76
C ILE A 716 -15.32 6.30 -30.56
N THR A 717 -14.68 7.46 -30.48
CA THR A 717 -13.29 7.68 -30.93
C THR A 717 -12.36 7.51 -29.74
N TYR A 718 -11.52 6.48 -29.78
CA TYR A 718 -10.65 6.10 -28.67
C TYR A 718 -9.28 6.80 -28.74
N GLN A 719 -8.76 7.14 -27.57
CA GLN A 719 -7.34 7.32 -27.35
C GLN A 719 -6.63 5.99 -27.55
N GLY A 720 -5.54 6.01 -28.32
CA GLY A 720 -4.75 4.82 -28.63
C GLY A 720 -3.78 4.45 -27.53
N GLY A 721 -3.27 3.22 -27.60
CA GLY A 721 -2.24 2.74 -26.69
C GLY A 721 -1.88 1.27 -26.88
N PRO A 722 -0.83 0.80 -26.19
CA PRO A 722 -0.30 -0.54 -26.32
C PRO A 722 -1.21 -1.61 -25.68
N ILE A 723 -1.29 -2.80 -26.26
CA ILE A 723 -2.07 -3.93 -25.73
C ILE A 723 -1.15 -5.13 -25.50
N GLU A 724 -0.98 -6.02 -26.48
CA GLU A 724 -0.03 -7.15 -26.41
C GLU A 724 1.42 -6.68 -26.47
N SER A 725 1.67 -5.51 -27.08
CA SER A 725 3.01 -4.94 -27.17
C SER A 725 3.66 -4.67 -25.81
N THR A 726 2.87 -4.64 -24.73
CA THR A 726 3.32 -4.47 -23.34
C THR A 726 4.11 -5.67 -22.79
N ASN A 727 3.88 -6.87 -23.32
CA ASN A 727 4.50 -8.13 -22.85
C ASN A 727 5.22 -8.90 -23.98
N ALA A 728 5.43 -8.28 -25.13
CA ALA A 728 6.13 -8.88 -26.26
C ALA A 728 7.60 -8.44 -26.34
N ALA A 729 8.46 -9.32 -26.89
CA ALA A 729 9.85 -8.97 -27.17
C ALA A 729 9.95 -7.77 -28.12
N ARG A 730 10.93 -6.89 -27.93
CA ARG A 730 11.14 -5.73 -28.80
C ARG A 730 11.37 -6.16 -30.25
N GLY A 731 10.74 -5.46 -31.19
CA GLY A 731 10.84 -5.73 -32.63
C GLY A 731 9.96 -6.89 -33.09
N THR A 732 9.03 -7.34 -32.25
CA THR A 732 8.04 -8.35 -32.64
C THR A 732 6.98 -7.67 -33.49
N PHE A 733 6.97 -7.99 -34.79
CA PHE A 733 6.03 -7.42 -35.75
C PHE A 733 4.57 -7.70 -35.35
N HIS A 734 4.27 -8.94 -34.95
CA HIS A 734 2.98 -9.39 -34.43
C HIS A 734 3.14 -9.92 -32.99
N PRO A 735 2.91 -9.08 -31.96
CA PRO A 735 2.95 -9.50 -30.57
C PRO A 735 2.05 -10.73 -30.31
N PRO A 736 2.55 -11.76 -29.57
CA PRO A 736 1.73 -12.91 -29.19
C PRO A 736 0.45 -12.51 -28.47
N GLU A 737 -0.68 -13.06 -28.90
CA GLU A 737 -1.95 -12.94 -28.21
C GLU A 737 -2.16 -14.13 -27.29
N TYR A 738 -2.81 -13.89 -26.14
CA TYR A 738 -3.25 -14.96 -25.24
C TYR A 738 -4.76 -15.08 -25.35
N LEU A 739 -5.20 -15.83 -26.36
CA LEU A 739 -6.62 -15.99 -26.69
C LEU A 739 -7.17 -17.26 -26.07
N ARG A 740 -8.48 -17.28 -25.83
CA ARG A 740 -9.16 -18.45 -25.29
C ARG A 740 -10.43 -18.75 -26.05
N THR A 741 -10.89 -19.99 -25.98
CA THR A 741 -12.20 -20.40 -26.49
C THR A 741 -13.33 -19.59 -25.86
N VAL A 742 -14.48 -19.55 -26.54
CA VAL A 742 -15.74 -19.26 -25.86
C VAL A 742 -15.96 -20.22 -24.69
N ARG A 743 -16.81 -19.83 -23.73
CA ARG A 743 -17.10 -20.62 -22.53
C ARG A 743 -17.59 -22.02 -22.89
N LEU A 744 -16.88 -23.04 -22.40
CA LEU A 744 -17.24 -24.45 -22.48
C LEU A 744 -18.02 -24.86 -21.22
N ASN A 745 -18.97 -25.77 -21.40
CA ASN A 745 -19.81 -26.27 -20.31
C ASN A 745 -19.23 -27.50 -19.58
N SER A 746 -18.13 -28.07 -20.08
CA SER A 746 -17.55 -29.28 -19.51
C SER A 746 -16.02 -29.28 -19.57
N LEU A 747 -15.41 -29.89 -18.55
CA LEU A 747 -13.98 -30.14 -18.52
C LEU A 747 -13.54 -31.12 -19.62
N ALA A 748 -14.41 -32.09 -19.96
CA ALA A 748 -14.14 -33.08 -20.99
C ALA A 748 -13.95 -32.43 -22.37
N ASP A 749 -14.80 -31.46 -22.73
CA ASP A 749 -14.66 -30.70 -23.98
C ASP A 749 -13.37 -29.87 -23.97
N ALA A 750 -13.04 -29.25 -22.84
CA ALA A 750 -11.80 -28.49 -22.70
C ALA A 750 -10.56 -29.39 -22.85
N GLN A 751 -10.58 -30.61 -22.30
CA GLN A 751 -9.51 -31.60 -22.47
C GLN A 751 -9.43 -32.11 -23.91
N ALA A 752 -10.57 -32.33 -24.58
CA ALA A 752 -10.62 -32.76 -25.96
C ALA A 752 -10.05 -31.70 -26.92
N ILE A 753 -10.34 -30.42 -26.68
CA ILE A 753 -9.74 -29.30 -27.42
C ILE A 753 -8.24 -29.20 -27.11
N LEU A 754 -7.85 -29.25 -25.83
CA LEU A 754 -6.44 -29.14 -25.44
C LEU A 754 -5.58 -30.21 -26.12
N ALA A 755 -6.10 -31.43 -26.27
CA ALA A 755 -5.41 -32.54 -26.91
C ALA A 755 -5.12 -32.32 -28.41
N THR A 756 -5.73 -31.34 -29.08
CA THR A 756 -5.46 -31.03 -30.49
C THR A 756 -4.42 -29.93 -30.69
N ILE A 757 -3.97 -29.28 -29.61
CA ILE A 757 -3.04 -28.15 -29.63
C ILE A 757 -1.60 -28.66 -29.56
N ALA A 758 -0.73 -28.12 -30.41
CA ALA A 758 0.70 -28.36 -30.36
C ALA A 758 1.46 -27.10 -30.78
N ALA A 759 2.47 -26.72 -30.00
CA ALA A 759 3.30 -25.55 -30.29
C ALA A 759 3.96 -25.64 -31.68
N GLY A 760 3.95 -24.54 -32.42
CA GLY A 760 4.48 -24.42 -33.77
C GLY A 760 3.52 -24.86 -34.89
N ARG A 761 2.39 -25.51 -34.56
CA ARG A 761 1.39 -25.92 -35.56
C ARG A 761 0.65 -24.69 -36.11
N THR A 762 0.58 -24.60 -37.43
CA THR A 762 -0.34 -23.68 -38.13
C THR A 762 -1.73 -24.30 -38.18
N VAL A 763 -2.73 -23.52 -37.83
CA VAL A 763 -4.12 -23.95 -37.73
C VAL A 763 -5.03 -22.90 -38.36
N THR A 764 -6.24 -23.32 -38.71
CA THR A 764 -7.34 -22.43 -39.07
C THR A 764 -8.36 -22.41 -37.94
N LEU A 765 -8.79 -21.20 -37.57
CA LEU A 765 -9.81 -21.00 -36.52
C LEU A 765 -10.71 -19.79 -36.85
N SER A 766 -11.76 -19.60 -36.07
CA SER A 766 -12.58 -18.38 -36.14
C SER A 766 -12.57 -17.66 -34.79
N LEU A 767 -12.67 -16.34 -34.82
CA LEU A 767 -12.70 -15.48 -33.63
C LEU A 767 -14.02 -14.71 -33.58
N THR A 768 -14.59 -14.58 -32.38
CA THR A 768 -15.64 -13.61 -32.09
C THR A 768 -15.09 -12.19 -32.17
N ARG A 769 -15.98 -11.19 -32.11
CA ARG A 769 -15.58 -9.78 -32.15
C ARG A 769 -14.70 -9.32 -30.97
N ASP A 770 -14.90 -9.94 -29.81
CA ASP A 770 -14.09 -9.77 -28.60
C ASP A 770 -12.88 -10.72 -28.56
N SER A 771 -12.54 -11.35 -29.69
CA SER A 771 -11.37 -12.22 -29.86
C SER A 771 -11.38 -13.50 -29.00
N GLN A 772 -12.56 -14.06 -28.73
CA GLN A 772 -12.68 -15.43 -28.23
C GLN A 772 -12.68 -16.43 -29.40
N ILE A 773 -12.03 -17.58 -29.22
CA ILE A 773 -11.94 -18.64 -30.23
C ILE A 773 -13.30 -19.35 -30.30
N VAL A 774 -13.90 -19.35 -31.49
CA VAL A 774 -15.18 -20.01 -31.74
C VAL A 774 -15.00 -21.52 -31.66
N VAL A 775 -15.88 -22.19 -30.93
CA VAL A 775 -15.88 -23.64 -30.77
C VAL A 775 -17.00 -24.24 -31.63
N PRO A 776 -16.70 -25.07 -32.65
CA PRO A 776 -17.71 -25.76 -33.44
C PRO A 776 -18.36 -26.92 -32.67
N THR A 777 -19.43 -27.50 -33.21
CA THR A 777 -20.16 -28.62 -32.59
C THR A 777 -19.25 -29.81 -32.24
N ASP A 778 -18.35 -30.17 -33.16
CA ASP A 778 -17.24 -31.08 -32.84
C ASP A 778 -16.08 -30.25 -32.28
N VAL A 779 -15.94 -30.26 -30.96
CA VAL A 779 -14.96 -29.44 -30.25
C VAL A 779 -13.52 -29.70 -30.69
N THR A 780 -13.20 -30.92 -31.15
CA THR A 780 -11.84 -31.26 -31.63
C THR A 780 -11.44 -30.47 -32.88
N GLN A 781 -12.43 -29.94 -33.60
CA GLN A 781 -12.27 -29.13 -34.82
C GLN A 781 -12.09 -27.63 -34.53
N THR A 782 -11.84 -27.23 -33.27
CA THR A 782 -11.58 -25.83 -32.89
C THR A 782 -10.31 -25.28 -33.54
N PHE A 783 -9.27 -26.12 -33.69
CA PHE A 783 -7.99 -25.78 -34.32
C PHE A 783 -7.69 -26.73 -35.49
N ARG A 784 -8.12 -26.36 -36.71
CA ARG A 784 -8.06 -27.23 -37.90
C ARG A 784 -6.71 -27.17 -38.58
#